data_AF-K0EPG8-F1
#
_entry.id   AF-K0EPG8-F1
#
_cell.length_a   1.000
_cell.length_b   1.000
_cell.length_c   1.000
_cell.angle_alpha   90.00
_cell.angle_beta   90.00
_cell.angle_gamma   90.00
#
_symmetry.space_group_name_H-M   'P 1'
#
loop_
_entity.id
_entity.type
_entity.pdbx_description
1 polymer ?
#
loop_
_entity_poly.entity_id
_entity_poly.type
_entity_poly.pdbx_seq_one_letter_code
_entity_poly.pdbx_strand_id
1 'polypeptide(L)'
;MTGIPTQFAIADLVLEARRAAGMPVPASGDMPFFYLGAVGAKLGDFLPARTEFRAAEPNSRVFAAWLPILGLLAGTPAIPGTPATPTTPATPGTPAVPGLYANLSMLRQRLDWIRVLTKQADLPAKLELAANLDKIEELDGTITAMRTQLATVATLAPTFALVVRSVGGSATTPAGQRWKLRPARRWRARDTLHGSKTGLFLTEVRRRADASGDSRLRAYADGMMVAYAAQACGNPFLNGIVGAPRRNHWWRHQWLSNYVDTWVWGYVEKRRQIRAAGAEIVFNSGGNVPNPTLPTWDNVCCAELHRRITMGGIDQNSVFAAISAGTPLPPRLPAALITLWSDSYQAAYGTPAAGLGIDAAGIQSAYSLTWLTLWMSTSTGFLSCHPPDQINLPDSCGSRPDWVAIDGSVVLPGGTVIRPPQPSTGSVSALETASAIAAAVLGIANYAIGNVAGGAAMLAGAVALLDDATPPDWDKLSCHAEWLAVYFANFENALRDLLVTAALVPPYTVQLPHNEIQLTPMGGGQVVPPTAALNTCRSRSGLEQGYPRSVWSQAPANPSNWTQYPTEPVETPRQVSYPANAVWPLHFVDGWTFTDNNDGTYTSTQVNPLVRRNITPALLSAQEWQERADRAVNGNSLERGFGNAVDNALALLSADPTMNFLDWDLDADRGIGWPTWTWRDPSVQPGTIELEP
;
A
#
# COMPACT_ATOMS: atom_id res chain seq x y z
N MET A 1 5.73 7.63 1.79
CA MET A 1 7.13 7.18 1.90
C MET A 1 7.33 5.99 1.01
N THR A 2 8.56 5.51 0.80
CA THR A 2 8.77 4.22 0.14
C THR A 2 7.90 3.20 0.84
N GLY A 3 7.07 2.53 0.06
CA GLY A 3 6.16 1.55 0.65
C GLY A 3 6.92 0.29 0.99
N ILE A 4 6.21 -0.64 1.62
CA ILE A 4 6.83 -1.85 2.16
C ILE A 4 7.35 -2.76 1.03
N PRO A 5 6.65 -2.95 -0.11
CA PRO A 5 7.22 -3.69 -1.24
C PRO A 5 8.56 -3.13 -1.73
N THR A 6 8.71 -1.81 -1.87
CA THR A 6 10.00 -1.19 -2.21
C THR A 6 11.08 -1.51 -1.17
N GLN A 7 10.74 -1.38 0.12
CA GLN A 7 11.69 -1.68 1.20
C GLN A 7 12.11 -3.16 1.21
N PHE A 8 11.20 -4.07 0.89
CA PHE A 8 11.49 -5.50 0.79
C PHE A 8 12.33 -5.84 -0.44
N ALA A 9 12.08 -5.18 -1.58
CA ALA A 9 12.91 -5.32 -2.77
C ALA A 9 14.36 -4.87 -2.50
N ILE A 10 14.55 -3.73 -1.81
CA ILE A 10 15.87 -3.26 -1.38
C ILE A 10 16.50 -4.25 -0.39
N ALA A 11 15.73 -4.76 0.56
CA ALA A 11 16.22 -5.77 1.51
C ALA A 11 16.71 -7.04 0.82
N ASP A 12 16.01 -7.50 -0.22
CA ASP A 12 16.46 -8.66 -0.99
C ASP A 12 17.77 -8.37 -1.73
N LEU A 13 17.88 -7.20 -2.38
CA LEU A 13 19.10 -6.79 -3.08
C LEU A 13 20.30 -6.68 -2.12
N VAL A 14 20.09 -6.17 -0.90
CA VAL A 14 21.12 -6.11 0.15
C VAL A 14 21.55 -7.52 0.57
N LEU A 15 20.60 -8.44 0.78
CA LEU A 15 20.92 -9.82 1.12
C LEU A 15 21.66 -10.54 -0.02
N GLU A 16 21.28 -10.29 -1.27
CA GLU A 16 21.98 -10.80 -2.46
C GLU A 16 23.42 -10.29 -2.53
N ALA A 17 23.62 -8.99 -2.35
CA ALA A 17 24.95 -8.39 -2.32
C ALA A 17 25.81 -8.95 -1.17
N ARG A 18 25.23 -9.14 0.03
CA ARG A 18 25.92 -9.77 1.16
C ARG A 18 26.33 -11.20 0.86
N ARG A 19 25.43 -12.02 0.29
CA ARG A 19 25.76 -13.39 -0.11
C ARG A 19 26.85 -13.43 -1.17
N ALA A 20 26.77 -12.58 -2.19
CA ALA A 20 27.77 -12.49 -3.25
C ALA A 20 29.16 -12.09 -2.72
N ALA A 21 29.22 -11.24 -1.69
CA ALA A 21 30.44 -10.84 -1.02
C ALA A 21 30.91 -11.81 0.08
N GLY A 22 30.21 -12.92 0.31
CA GLY A 22 30.53 -13.85 1.40
C GLY A 22 30.30 -13.28 2.81
N MET A 23 29.52 -12.20 2.93
CA MET A 23 29.18 -11.59 4.20
C MET A 23 28.05 -12.36 4.91
N PRO A 24 28.00 -12.32 6.26
CA PRO A 24 26.93 -12.98 7.02
C PRO A 24 25.55 -12.49 6.59
N VAL A 25 24.56 -13.38 6.57
CA VAL A 25 23.14 -13.04 6.40
C VAL A 25 22.32 -13.73 7.50
N PRO A 26 21.14 -13.21 7.87
CA PRO A 26 20.27 -13.87 8.85
C PRO A 26 19.97 -15.33 8.47
N ALA A 27 19.91 -16.20 9.48
CA ALA A 27 19.47 -17.58 9.27
C ALA A 27 18.02 -17.62 8.78
N SER A 28 17.62 -18.67 8.07
CA SER A 28 16.27 -18.79 7.49
C SER A 28 15.15 -18.60 8.52
N GLY A 29 15.32 -19.09 9.76
CA GLY A 29 14.37 -18.90 10.86
C GLY A 29 14.27 -17.47 11.39
N ASP A 30 15.29 -16.65 11.15
CA ASP A 30 15.39 -15.25 11.61
C ASP A 30 14.94 -14.25 10.52
N MET A 31 14.74 -14.72 9.28
CA MET A 31 14.30 -13.89 8.15
C MET A 31 13.00 -13.13 8.44
N PRO A 32 11.99 -13.69 9.14
CA PRO A 32 10.80 -12.90 9.49
C PRO A 32 11.11 -11.67 10.32
N PHE A 33 12.08 -11.74 11.23
CA PHE A 33 12.52 -10.60 12.02
C PHE A 33 13.25 -9.58 11.17
N PHE A 34 14.11 -10.03 10.26
CA PHE A 34 14.78 -9.15 9.30
C PHE A 34 13.79 -8.38 8.44
N TYR A 35 12.79 -9.03 7.83
CA TYR A 35 11.80 -8.31 7.03
C TYR A 35 10.86 -7.44 7.88
N LEU A 36 10.54 -7.83 9.11
CA LEU A 36 9.79 -6.96 10.01
C LEU A 36 10.61 -5.70 10.37
N GLY A 37 11.92 -5.86 10.55
CA GLY A 37 12.85 -4.74 10.68
C GLY A 37 12.89 -3.87 9.41
N ALA A 38 12.83 -4.49 8.23
CA ALA A 38 12.80 -3.81 6.93
C ALA A 38 11.51 -3.02 6.66
N VAL A 39 10.45 -3.18 7.48
CA VAL A 39 9.33 -2.22 7.52
C VAL A 39 9.79 -0.89 8.13
N GLY A 40 10.70 -0.96 9.11
CA GLY A 40 11.31 0.17 9.80
C GLY A 40 10.31 1.20 10.29
N ALA A 41 10.63 2.48 10.08
CA ALA A 41 9.78 3.58 10.55
C ALA A 41 8.40 3.63 9.88
N LYS A 42 8.17 2.92 8.76
CA LYS A 42 6.83 2.79 8.13
C LYS A 42 5.82 2.18 9.09
N LEU A 43 6.25 1.42 10.10
CA LEU A 43 5.39 0.94 11.19
C LEU A 43 4.66 2.11 11.89
N GLY A 44 5.28 3.29 11.95
CA GLY A 44 4.68 4.52 12.47
C GLY A 44 3.43 4.98 11.74
N ASP A 45 3.23 4.60 10.47
CA ASP A 45 1.97 4.85 9.75
C ASP A 45 0.79 4.04 10.32
N PHE A 46 1.07 2.97 11.06
CA PHE A 46 0.09 2.05 11.64
C PHE A 46 0.07 2.10 13.16
N LEU A 47 0.95 2.91 13.79
CA LEU A 47 1.09 2.97 15.24
C LEU A 47 0.38 4.21 15.80
N PRO A 48 -0.71 4.05 16.55
CA PRO A 48 -1.46 2.82 16.85
C PRO A 48 -2.57 2.49 15.83
N ALA A 49 -3.06 1.25 15.83
CA ALA A 49 -4.17 0.76 15.00
C ALA A 49 -5.18 -0.03 15.84
N ARG A 50 -5.80 0.66 16.80
CA ARG A 50 -6.61 0.12 17.89
C ARG A 50 -8.07 0.15 17.48
N THR A 51 -8.55 -0.98 17.00
CA THR A 51 -9.93 -1.24 16.55
C THR A 51 -10.98 -0.89 17.62
N GLU A 52 -10.66 -1.04 18.90
CA GLU A 52 -11.54 -0.67 20.02
C GLU A 52 -11.79 0.83 20.14
N PHE A 53 -10.90 1.67 19.61
CA PHE A 53 -11.12 3.12 19.55
C PHE A 53 -11.84 3.56 18.27
N ARG A 54 -12.16 2.62 17.36
CA ARG A 54 -12.78 2.91 16.06
C ARG A 54 -12.01 4.02 15.32
N ALA A 55 -12.68 5.10 14.92
CA ALA A 55 -12.04 6.24 14.25
C ALA A 55 -11.51 7.30 15.23
N ALA A 56 -11.67 7.11 16.54
CA ALA A 56 -11.21 8.07 17.54
C ALA A 56 -9.69 8.04 17.70
N GLU A 57 -9.13 9.14 18.25
CA GLU A 57 -7.76 9.13 18.72
C GLU A 57 -7.55 8.03 19.77
N PRO A 58 -6.36 7.41 19.84
CA PRO A 58 -5.10 7.84 19.19
C PRO A 58 -4.76 7.21 17.84
N ASN A 59 -5.72 6.61 17.15
CA ASN A 59 -5.43 5.87 15.92
C ASN A 59 -4.63 6.66 14.87
N SER A 60 -3.72 5.94 14.23
CA SER A 60 -2.91 6.43 13.14
C SER A 60 -3.80 6.93 12.01
N ARG A 61 -3.28 7.92 11.28
CA ARG A 61 -4.06 8.62 10.25
C ARG A 61 -4.49 7.69 9.11
N VAL A 62 -3.58 6.81 8.72
CA VAL A 62 -3.81 5.81 7.68
C VAL A 62 -4.88 4.82 8.13
N PHE A 63 -4.79 4.29 9.36
CA PHE A 63 -5.80 3.38 9.88
C PHE A 63 -7.19 4.03 9.96
N ALA A 64 -7.28 5.27 10.47
CA ALA A 64 -8.56 5.98 10.56
C ALA A 64 -9.21 6.17 9.17
N ALA A 65 -8.41 6.44 8.12
CA ALA A 65 -8.89 6.56 6.75
C ALA A 65 -9.36 5.22 6.17
N TRP A 66 -8.66 4.12 6.46
CA TRP A 66 -9.03 2.80 5.93
C TRP A 66 -10.09 2.08 6.74
N LEU A 67 -10.34 2.45 8.00
CA LEU A 67 -11.25 1.74 8.88
C LEU A 67 -12.65 1.50 8.28
N PRO A 68 -13.29 2.45 7.58
CA PRO A 68 -14.59 2.18 6.95
C PRO A 68 -14.53 1.09 5.87
N ILE A 69 -13.45 1.07 5.08
CA ILE A 69 -13.21 0.03 4.06
C ILE A 69 -12.94 -1.31 4.73
N LEU A 70 -12.08 -1.33 5.76
CA LEU A 70 -11.79 -2.54 6.53
C LEU A 70 -13.04 -3.09 7.22
N GLY A 71 -13.92 -2.23 7.74
CA GLY A 71 -15.20 -2.62 8.32
C GLY A 71 -16.13 -3.26 7.30
N LEU A 72 -16.19 -2.73 6.07
CA LEU A 72 -16.95 -3.33 4.98
C LEU A 72 -16.41 -4.73 4.61
N LEU A 73 -15.09 -4.88 4.56
CA LEU A 73 -14.44 -6.17 4.29
C LEU A 73 -14.68 -7.18 5.41
N ALA A 74 -14.69 -6.73 6.67
CA ALA A 74 -14.84 -7.56 7.86
C ALA A 74 -16.29 -7.98 8.15
N GLY A 75 -17.27 -7.14 7.83
CA GLY A 75 -18.68 -7.36 8.16
C GLY A 75 -19.05 -6.95 9.58
N THR A 76 -20.23 -7.35 10.05
CA THR A 76 -20.72 -7.01 11.40
C THR A 76 -20.75 -8.22 12.32
N PRO A 77 -20.39 -8.05 13.60
CA PRO A 77 -20.36 -9.15 14.55
C PRO A 77 -21.78 -9.57 14.92
N ALA A 78 -21.92 -10.78 15.45
CA ALA A 78 -23.18 -11.19 16.08
C ALA A 78 -23.42 -10.34 17.33
N ILE A 79 -24.65 -9.88 17.52
CA ILE A 79 -25.07 -9.17 18.73
C ILE A 79 -25.77 -10.19 19.62
N PRO A 80 -25.25 -10.49 20.82
CA PRO A 80 -25.91 -11.39 21.75
C PRO A 80 -27.32 -10.88 22.10
N GLY A 81 -28.27 -11.80 22.15
CA GLY A 81 -29.60 -11.51 22.67
C GLY A 81 -29.55 -11.13 24.14
N THR A 82 -30.53 -10.37 24.62
CA THR A 82 -30.66 -10.13 26.06
C THR A 82 -31.28 -11.36 26.72
N PRO A 83 -30.68 -11.91 27.79
CA PRO A 83 -31.30 -13.00 28.53
C PRO A 83 -32.64 -12.55 29.14
N ALA A 84 -33.57 -13.50 29.32
CA ALA A 84 -34.82 -13.21 30.00
C ALA A 84 -34.54 -12.79 31.44
N THR A 85 -35.20 -11.71 31.89
CA THR A 85 -35.28 -11.35 33.31
C THR A 85 -36.69 -11.64 33.82
N PRO A 86 -36.94 -11.65 35.14
CA PRO A 86 -38.28 -11.93 35.69
C PRO A 86 -39.39 -11.03 35.13
N THR A 87 -39.04 -9.85 34.60
CA THR A 87 -39.98 -8.87 34.06
C THR A 87 -39.83 -8.64 32.55
N THR A 88 -38.83 -9.22 31.88
CA THR A 88 -38.61 -9.02 30.43
C THR A 88 -38.29 -10.34 29.71
N PRO A 89 -39.00 -10.70 28.64
CA PRO A 89 -38.64 -11.85 27.81
C PRO A 89 -37.26 -11.67 27.17
N ALA A 90 -36.62 -12.78 26.82
CA ALA A 90 -35.36 -12.75 26.10
C ALA A 90 -35.55 -12.11 24.72
N THR A 91 -34.59 -11.28 24.28
CA THR A 91 -34.57 -10.76 22.91
C THR A 91 -33.67 -11.67 22.08
N PRO A 92 -34.09 -12.11 20.87
CA PRO A 92 -33.21 -12.83 19.97
C PRO A 92 -31.97 -12.00 19.65
N GLY A 93 -30.81 -12.65 19.57
CA GLY A 93 -29.59 -12.00 19.08
C GLY A 93 -29.68 -11.71 17.58
N THR A 94 -28.90 -10.74 17.12
CA THR A 94 -28.71 -10.51 15.68
C THR A 94 -27.55 -11.38 15.21
N PRO A 95 -27.72 -12.22 14.17
CA PRO A 95 -26.63 -13.02 13.64
C PRO A 95 -25.51 -12.12 13.07
N ALA A 96 -24.29 -12.64 13.02
CA ALA A 96 -23.20 -11.97 12.32
C ALA A 96 -23.54 -11.83 10.84
N VAL A 97 -23.19 -10.69 10.24
CA VAL A 97 -23.34 -10.48 8.79
C VAL A 97 -21.95 -10.62 8.16
N PRO A 98 -21.73 -11.60 7.27
CA PRO A 98 -20.46 -11.76 6.58
C PRO A 98 -20.03 -10.47 5.87
N GLY A 99 -18.75 -10.11 5.99
CA GLY A 99 -18.17 -8.99 5.25
C GLY A 99 -17.98 -9.29 3.77
N LEU A 100 -17.62 -8.26 3.00
CA LEU A 100 -17.39 -8.40 1.56
C LEU A 100 -16.31 -9.45 1.27
N TYR A 101 -15.25 -9.54 2.08
CA TYR A 101 -14.21 -10.54 1.89
C TYR A 101 -14.72 -11.98 2.05
N ALA A 102 -15.55 -12.23 3.08
CA ALA A 102 -16.10 -13.56 3.32
C ALA A 102 -17.03 -13.99 2.16
N ASN A 103 -17.87 -13.06 1.67
CA ASN A 103 -18.73 -13.31 0.52
C ASN A 103 -17.93 -13.56 -0.76
N LEU A 104 -16.85 -12.80 -0.99
CA LEU A 104 -15.96 -13.02 -2.15
C LEU A 104 -15.25 -14.37 -2.09
N SER A 105 -14.75 -14.73 -0.91
CA SER A 105 -14.07 -16.01 -0.70
C SER A 105 -15.01 -17.17 -0.94
N MET A 106 -16.25 -17.06 -0.46
CA MET A 106 -17.29 -18.06 -0.68
C MET A 106 -17.64 -18.18 -2.17
N LEU A 107 -17.89 -17.07 -2.86
CA LEU A 107 -18.19 -17.07 -4.29
C LEU A 107 -17.05 -17.70 -5.11
N ARG A 108 -15.79 -17.35 -4.80
CA ARG A 108 -14.62 -17.95 -5.45
C ARG A 108 -14.54 -19.45 -5.21
N GLN A 109 -14.63 -19.90 -3.95
CA GLN A 109 -14.56 -21.32 -3.60
C GLN A 109 -15.66 -22.13 -4.29
N ARG A 110 -16.88 -21.59 -4.39
CA ARG A 110 -18.01 -22.26 -5.06
C ARG A 110 -17.78 -22.34 -6.57
N LEU A 111 -17.34 -21.25 -7.19
CA LEU A 111 -17.02 -21.24 -8.61
C LEU A 111 -15.90 -22.23 -8.94
N ASP A 112 -14.83 -22.26 -8.14
CA ASP A 112 -13.72 -23.21 -8.34
C ASP A 112 -14.17 -24.65 -8.13
N TRP A 113 -14.99 -24.92 -7.12
CA TRP A 113 -15.60 -26.24 -6.91
C TRP A 113 -16.42 -26.68 -8.13
N ILE A 114 -17.29 -25.83 -8.67
CA ILE A 114 -18.07 -26.16 -9.88
C ILE A 114 -17.14 -26.43 -11.07
N ARG A 115 -16.11 -25.60 -11.28
CA ARG A 115 -15.13 -25.78 -12.38
C ARG A 115 -14.32 -27.06 -12.25
N VAL A 116 -14.00 -27.50 -11.03
CA VAL A 116 -13.32 -28.79 -10.80
C VAL A 116 -14.24 -29.95 -11.19
N LEU A 117 -15.52 -29.90 -10.81
CA LEU A 117 -16.49 -30.94 -11.15
C LEU A 117 -16.77 -31.00 -12.65
N THR A 118 -16.92 -29.87 -13.32
CA THR A 118 -17.13 -29.84 -14.78
C THR A 118 -15.92 -30.36 -15.55
N LYS A 119 -14.71 -30.24 -15.01
CA LYS A 119 -13.48 -30.80 -15.62
C LYS A 119 -13.36 -32.32 -15.42
N GLN A 120 -13.90 -32.86 -14.33
CA GLN A 120 -13.94 -34.32 -14.11
C GLN A 120 -14.93 -34.99 -15.06
N ALA A 121 -16.09 -34.35 -15.28
CA ALA A 121 -17.11 -34.78 -16.25
C ALA A 121 -17.55 -36.25 -16.12
N ASP A 122 -17.59 -36.77 -14.90
CA ASP A 122 -17.89 -38.17 -14.60
C ASP A 122 -19.12 -38.34 -13.67
N LEU A 123 -19.53 -39.59 -13.43
CA LEU A 123 -20.69 -39.88 -12.58
C LEU A 123 -20.50 -39.40 -11.12
N PRO A 124 -19.33 -39.60 -10.47
CA PRO A 124 -19.05 -38.99 -9.17
C PRO A 124 -19.26 -37.47 -9.14
N ALA A 125 -18.78 -36.74 -10.15
CA ALA A 125 -18.97 -35.29 -10.23
C ALA A 125 -20.45 -34.90 -10.38
N LYS A 126 -21.23 -35.67 -11.14
CA LYS A 126 -22.70 -35.48 -11.24
C LYS A 126 -23.37 -35.64 -9.88
N LEU A 127 -23.04 -36.71 -9.16
CA LEU A 127 -23.59 -36.99 -7.83
C LEU A 127 -23.20 -35.91 -6.81
N GLU A 128 -21.96 -35.44 -6.86
CA GLU A 128 -21.48 -34.34 -6.02
C GLU A 128 -22.25 -33.03 -6.31
N LEU A 129 -22.49 -32.66 -7.58
CA LEU A 129 -23.30 -31.50 -7.93
C LEU A 129 -24.73 -31.62 -7.41
N ALA A 130 -25.38 -32.77 -7.66
CA ALA A 130 -26.77 -33.01 -7.28
C ALA A 130 -26.95 -33.02 -5.74
N ALA A 131 -25.99 -33.57 -5.00
CA ALA A 131 -26.03 -33.63 -3.55
C ALA A 131 -25.78 -32.27 -2.85
N ASN A 132 -25.29 -31.27 -3.60
CA ASN A 132 -24.87 -29.97 -3.06
C ASN A 132 -25.57 -28.79 -3.79
N LEU A 133 -26.81 -28.99 -4.24
CA LEU A 133 -27.62 -27.94 -4.87
C LEU A 133 -27.83 -26.72 -3.96
N ASP A 134 -27.94 -26.96 -2.65
CA ASP A 134 -28.03 -25.93 -1.60
C ASP A 134 -26.84 -24.96 -1.66
N LYS A 135 -25.62 -25.46 -1.88
CA LYS A 135 -24.40 -24.64 -2.03
C LYS A 135 -24.44 -23.73 -3.26
N ILE A 136 -25.22 -24.08 -4.28
CA ILE A 136 -25.42 -23.26 -5.49
C ILE A 136 -26.52 -22.22 -5.23
N GLU A 137 -27.59 -22.59 -4.53
CA GLU A 137 -28.65 -21.66 -4.10
C GLU A 137 -28.11 -20.56 -3.17
N GLU A 138 -27.14 -20.88 -2.30
CA GLU A 138 -26.41 -19.91 -1.47
C GLU A 138 -25.73 -18.78 -2.27
N LEU A 139 -25.43 -19.00 -3.55
CA LEU A 139 -24.79 -17.98 -4.41
C LEU A 139 -25.69 -16.76 -4.58
N ASP A 140 -27.00 -16.94 -4.72
CA ASP A 140 -27.92 -15.81 -4.91
C ASP A 140 -27.94 -14.90 -3.68
N GLY A 141 -28.02 -15.49 -2.48
CA GLY A 141 -27.95 -14.77 -1.21
C GLY A 141 -26.59 -14.05 -1.04
N THR A 142 -25.49 -14.72 -1.39
CA THR A 142 -24.14 -14.15 -1.35
C THR A 142 -23.99 -12.96 -2.28
N ILE A 143 -24.47 -13.07 -3.53
CA ILE A 143 -24.37 -12.03 -4.53
C ILE A 143 -25.28 -10.84 -4.17
N THR A 144 -26.46 -11.10 -3.62
CA THR A 144 -27.35 -10.06 -3.09
C THR A 144 -26.72 -9.31 -1.91
N ALA A 145 -26.05 -10.02 -1.00
CA ALA A 145 -25.31 -9.41 0.09
C ALA A 145 -24.16 -8.53 -0.43
N MET A 146 -23.40 -9.02 -1.42
CA MET A 146 -22.32 -8.25 -2.06
C MET A 146 -22.83 -7.00 -2.78
N ARG A 147 -23.97 -7.07 -3.49
CA ARG A 147 -24.60 -5.87 -4.10
C ARG A 147 -24.97 -4.83 -3.05
N THR A 148 -25.54 -5.27 -1.93
CA THR A 148 -25.87 -4.40 -0.81
C THR A 148 -24.62 -3.75 -0.22
N GLN A 149 -23.54 -4.52 -0.06
CA GLN A 149 -22.24 -4.03 0.40
C GLN A 149 -21.64 -2.99 -0.56
N LEU A 150 -21.70 -3.21 -1.87
CA LEU A 150 -21.21 -2.26 -2.87
C LEU A 150 -22.03 -0.96 -2.88
N ALA A 151 -23.34 -1.03 -2.62
CA ALA A 151 -24.17 0.15 -2.46
C ALA A 151 -23.70 1.03 -1.28
N THR A 152 -23.15 0.42 -0.21
CA THR A 152 -22.55 1.19 0.89
C THR A 152 -21.25 1.89 0.48
N VAL A 153 -20.49 1.37 -0.49
CA VAL A 153 -19.24 2.00 -0.93
C VAL A 153 -19.49 3.38 -1.54
N ALA A 154 -20.61 3.56 -2.26
CA ALA A 154 -21.00 4.86 -2.82
C ALA A 154 -21.17 5.93 -1.73
N THR A 155 -21.63 5.54 -0.53
CA THR A 155 -21.75 6.45 0.62
C THR A 155 -20.45 6.59 1.39
N LEU A 156 -19.57 5.56 1.35
CA LEU A 156 -18.26 5.59 1.96
C LEU A 156 -17.28 6.51 1.23
N ALA A 157 -17.37 6.66 -0.09
CA ALA A 157 -16.42 7.47 -0.87
C ALA A 157 -16.33 8.94 -0.42
N PRO A 158 -17.43 9.72 -0.29
CA PRO A 158 -17.35 11.07 0.23
C PRO A 158 -16.88 11.09 1.69
N THR A 159 -17.31 10.12 2.51
CA THR A 159 -16.83 9.98 3.89
C THR A 159 -15.33 9.74 3.96
N PHE A 160 -14.79 8.87 3.11
CA PHE A 160 -13.37 8.59 3.01
C PHE A 160 -12.59 9.84 2.62
N ALA A 161 -13.04 10.57 1.59
CA ALA A 161 -12.41 11.85 1.20
C ALA A 161 -12.45 12.88 2.35
N LEU A 162 -13.57 12.95 3.08
CA LEU A 162 -13.71 13.80 4.25
C LEU A 162 -12.84 13.34 5.43
N VAL A 163 -12.64 12.05 5.63
CA VAL A 163 -11.76 11.49 6.66
C VAL A 163 -10.31 11.77 6.30
N VAL A 164 -9.88 11.52 5.06
CA VAL A 164 -8.54 11.88 4.58
C VAL A 164 -8.27 13.39 4.79
N ARG A 165 -9.28 14.22 4.54
CA ARG A 165 -9.24 15.66 4.83
C ARG A 165 -9.14 15.96 6.33
N SER A 166 -10.05 15.42 7.15
CA SER A 166 -10.16 15.75 8.58
C SER A 166 -8.97 15.24 9.39
N VAL A 167 -8.56 14.01 9.10
CA VAL A 167 -7.41 13.33 9.72
C VAL A 167 -6.09 13.96 9.27
N GLY A 168 -6.02 14.46 8.03
CA GLY A 168 -4.90 15.26 7.57
C GLY A 168 -4.68 16.52 8.40
N GLY A 169 -5.75 17.11 8.93
CA GLY A 169 -5.77 18.45 9.51
C GLY A 169 -6.41 19.42 8.53
N SER A 170 -7.46 20.08 9.00
CA SER A 170 -8.39 20.91 8.24
C SER A 170 -7.71 22.15 7.62
N ALA A 171 -8.18 22.63 6.48
CA ALA A 171 -7.92 24.01 6.05
C ALA A 171 -8.44 25.05 7.07
N THR A 172 -9.29 24.64 8.03
CA THR A 172 -9.76 25.46 9.16
C THR A 172 -8.91 25.34 10.42
N THR A 173 -7.99 24.37 10.52
CA THR A 173 -6.81 24.67 11.34
C THR A 173 -6.17 25.84 10.61
N PRO A 174 -5.91 26.99 11.28
CA PRO A 174 -5.35 28.17 10.63
C PRO A 174 -4.25 27.72 9.68
N ALA A 175 -4.17 28.33 8.50
CA ALA A 175 -3.28 27.93 7.41
C ALA A 175 -1.81 27.64 7.81
N GLY A 176 -1.40 27.95 9.05
CA GLY A 176 -0.21 27.41 9.70
C GLY A 176 -0.47 26.49 10.91
N GLN A 177 -0.82 25.21 10.71
CA GLN A 177 -0.79 24.22 11.81
C GLN A 177 -0.36 22.77 11.43
N ARG A 178 0.45 22.59 10.39
CA ARG A 178 1.14 21.29 10.10
C ARG A 178 2.63 21.34 10.32
N TRP A 179 3.00 21.98 11.42
CA TRP A 179 4.36 22.14 11.82
C TRP A 179 4.97 20.84 12.38
N LYS A 180 6.28 20.64 12.23
CA LYS A 180 7.08 19.81 13.16
C LYS A 180 7.09 20.36 14.62
N LEU A 181 6.14 21.23 15.01
CA LEU A 181 6.19 22.12 16.19
C LEU A 181 5.31 21.69 17.36
N ARG A 182 4.94 20.42 17.44
CA ARG A 182 4.43 19.89 18.69
C ARG A 182 5.61 19.77 19.66
N PRO A 183 5.52 20.16 20.95
CA PRO A 183 6.51 19.68 21.90
C PRO A 183 6.54 18.14 21.78
N ALA A 184 7.72 17.52 21.76
CA ALA A 184 7.90 16.09 21.45
C ALA A 184 6.88 15.17 22.15
N ARG A 185 6.41 15.55 23.34
CA ARG A 185 5.27 14.94 24.07
C ARG A 185 3.94 14.81 23.30
N ARG A 186 3.75 15.48 22.16
CA ARG A 186 2.52 15.40 21.34
C ARG A 186 2.76 14.79 19.96
N TRP A 187 4.00 14.38 19.67
CA TRP A 187 4.32 13.72 18.41
C TRP A 187 3.70 12.34 18.39
N ARG A 188 3.02 12.02 17.28
CA ARG A 188 2.56 10.65 17.05
C ARG A 188 3.77 9.80 16.71
N ALA A 189 3.62 8.47 16.82
CA ALA A 189 4.70 7.54 16.49
C ALA A 189 5.33 7.80 15.13
N ARG A 190 4.50 8.17 14.14
CA ARG A 190 4.98 8.57 12.82
C ARG A 190 5.95 9.76 12.88
N ASP A 191 5.57 10.82 13.59
CA ASP A 191 6.34 12.06 13.65
C ASP A 191 7.70 11.81 14.33
N THR A 192 7.73 10.98 15.39
CA THR A 192 8.98 10.57 16.05
C THR A 192 9.83 9.67 15.18
N LEU A 193 9.29 8.56 14.69
CA LEU A 193 10.08 7.54 13.97
C LEU A 193 10.64 8.02 12.63
N HIS A 194 10.07 9.07 12.04
CA HIS A 194 10.56 9.60 10.76
C HIS A 194 11.23 10.95 10.86
N GLY A 195 10.79 11.82 11.78
CA GLY A 195 11.14 13.22 11.76
C GLY A 195 12.22 13.65 12.75
N SER A 196 12.57 12.80 13.72
CA SER A 196 13.45 13.15 14.83
C SER A 196 14.21 11.95 15.39
N LYS A 197 15.43 12.16 15.86
CA LYS A 197 16.28 11.16 16.56
C LYS A 197 16.30 9.77 15.92
N THR A 198 16.17 9.71 14.60
CA THR A 198 15.97 8.46 13.85
C THR A 198 17.22 7.59 13.87
N GLY A 199 18.41 8.21 13.84
CA GLY A 199 19.69 7.54 13.98
C GLY A 199 19.95 7.09 15.40
N LEU A 200 19.61 7.91 16.40
CA LEU A 200 19.70 7.51 17.80
C LEU A 200 18.79 6.32 18.11
N PHE A 201 17.55 6.32 17.62
CA PHE A 201 16.65 5.18 17.76
C PHE A 201 17.22 3.93 17.10
N LEU A 202 17.73 4.04 15.88
CA LEU A 202 18.38 2.93 15.18
C LEU A 202 19.62 2.41 15.92
N THR A 203 20.41 3.33 16.48
CA THR A 203 21.61 3.02 17.29
C THR A 203 21.21 2.22 18.53
N GLU A 204 20.16 2.65 19.25
CA GLU A 204 19.68 1.96 20.43
C GLU A 204 19.13 0.56 20.10
N VAL A 205 18.41 0.42 18.98
CA VAL A 205 17.95 -0.89 18.51
C VAL A 205 19.14 -1.81 18.21
N ARG A 206 20.13 -1.34 17.44
CA ARG A 206 21.34 -2.12 17.11
C ARG A 206 22.08 -2.54 18.38
N ARG A 207 22.41 -1.57 19.24
CA ARG A 207 23.18 -1.78 20.47
C ARG A 207 22.51 -2.80 21.40
N ARG A 208 21.19 -2.70 21.58
CA ARG A 208 20.43 -3.63 22.45
C ARG A 208 20.25 -5.00 21.82
N ALA A 209 20.03 -5.07 20.52
CA ALA A 209 19.97 -6.34 19.78
C ALA A 209 21.30 -7.09 19.88
N ASP A 210 22.43 -6.42 19.68
CA ASP A 210 23.76 -7.01 19.79
C ASP A 210 24.03 -7.48 21.23
N ALA A 211 23.73 -6.66 22.23
CA ALA A 211 23.89 -7.00 23.65
C ALA A 211 22.99 -8.17 24.12
N SER A 212 21.85 -8.40 23.46
CA SER A 212 20.90 -9.46 23.84
C SER A 212 21.41 -10.88 23.56
N GLY A 213 22.38 -11.04 22.64
CA GLY A 213 22.80 -12.35 22.15
C GLY A 213 21.80 -13.06 21.23
N ASP A 214 20.56 -12.58 21.10
CA ASP A 214 19.50 -13.20 20.28
C ASP A 214 19.66 -12.86 18.79
N SER A 215 19.88 -13.88 17.96
CA SER A 215 20.07 -13.71 16.51
C SER A 215 18.84 -13.13 15.81
N ARG A 216 17.63 -13.40 16.31
CA ARG A 216 16.38 -12.85 15.78
C ARG A 216 16.31 -11.34 15.96
N LEU A 217 16.72 -10.86 17.13
CA LEU A 217 16.75 -9.42 17.44
C LEU A 217 17.84 -8.70 16.64
N ARG A 218 19.00 -9.34 16.42
CA ARG A 218 20.02 -8.83 15.49
C ARG A 218 19.50 -8.77 14.05
N ALA A 219 18.80 -9.79 13.60
CA ALA A 219 18.16 -9.79 12.27
C ALA A 219 17.16 -8.63 12.14
N TYR A 220 16.34 -8.38 13.17
CA TYR A 220 15.45 -7.21 13.20
C TYR A 220 16.21 -5.89 13.08
N ALA A 221 17.30 -5.71 13.84
CA ALA A 221 18.13 -4.52 13.76
C ALA A 221 18.75 -4.34 12.36
N ASP A 222 19.29 -5.41 11.77
CA ASP A 222 19.78 -5.47 10.38
C ASP A 222 18.73 -4.98 9.39
N GLY A 223 17.50 -5.47 9.52
CA GLY A 223 16.37 -5.02 8.72
C GLY A 223 16.07 -3.53 8.89
N MET A 224 16.12 -3.01 10.12
CA MET A 224 15.88 -1.59 10.37
C MET A 224 16.93 -0.67 9.74
N MET A 225 18.20 -1.09 9.68
CA MET A 225 19.24 -0.33 8.95
C MET A 225 18.94 -0.26 7.44
N VAL A 226 18.45 -1.37 6.87
CA VAL A 226 18.00 -1.39 5.47
C VAL A 226 16.82 -0.43 5.26
N ALA A 227 15.81 -0.49 6.12
CA ALA A 227 14.65 0.40 6.05
C ALA A 227 15.03 1.87 6.18
N TYR A 228 15.96 2.17 7.08
CA TYR A 228 16.49 3.50 7.30
C TYR A 228 17.17 4.05 6.03
N ALA A 229 18.04 3.26 5.39
CA ALA A 229 18.64 3.62 4.11
C ALA A 229 17.59 3.80 3.00
N ALA A 230 16.65 2.85 2.87
CA ALA A 230 15.60 2.89 1.87
C ALA A 230 14.73 4.15 1.98
N GLN A 231 14.41 4.58 3.21
CA GLN A 231 13.61 5.78 3.45
C GLN A 231 14.41 7.05 3.20
N ALA A 232 15.66 7.12 3.67
CA ALA A 232 16.51 8.28 3.46
C ALA A 232 16.85 8.51 1.97
N CYS A 233 17.01 7.44 1.17
CA CYS A 233 17.25 7.55 -0.27
C CYS A 233 15.96 7.79 -1.07
N GLY A 234 14.88 7.09 -0.70
CA GLY A 234 13.67 7.02 -1.53
C GLY A 234 12.60 8.08 -1.21
N ASN A 235 12.54 8.60 0.01
CA ASN A 235 11.56 9.64 0.33
C ASN A 235 11.85 11.00 -0.31
N PRO A 236 13.11 11.45 -0.48
CA PRO A 236 13.37 12.60 -1.32
C PRO A 236 12.83 12.40 -2.75
N PHE A 237 12.95 11.18 -3.30
CA PHE A 237 12.49 10.87 -4.67
C PHE A 237 10.97 10.94 -4.75
N LEU A 238 10.32 10.34 -3.77
CA LEU A 238 8.88 10.39 -3.65
C LEU A 238 8.36 11.82 -3.45
N ASN A 239 9.01 12.64 -2.64
CA ASN A 239 8.63 14.03 -2.48
C ASN A 239 8.74 14.80 -3.80
N GLY A 240 9.75 14.50 -4.63
CA GLY A 240 9.91 15.06 -5.97
C GLY A 240 8.73 14.74 -6.89
N ILE A 241 8.29 13.48 -6.96
CA ILE A 241 7.12 13.09 -7.78
C ILE A 241 5.78 13.57 -7.19
N VAL A 242 5.70 13.65 -5.86
CA VAL A 242 4.54 14.20 -5.17
C VAL A 242 4.43 15.70 -5.44
N GLY A 243 5.57 16.39 -5.57
CA GLY A 243 5.68 17.85 -5.65
C GLY A 243 5.75 18.54 -4.29
N ALA A 244 5.72 17.77 -3.22
CA ALA A 244 5.67 18.26 -1.87
C ALA A 244 6.11 17.17 -0.88
N PRO A 245 6.56 17.58 0.31
CA PRO A 245 6.82 16.67 1.40
C PRO A 245 5.54 16.05 1.95
N ARG A 246 5.69 14.90 2.61
CA ARG A 246 4.56 14.15 3.17
C ARG A 246 3.71 14.97 4.13
N ARG A 247 4.29 15.83 4.98
CA ARG A 247 3.50 16.65 5.92
C ARG A 247 2.45 17.53 5.22
N ASN A 248 2.74 17.98 4.00
CA ASN A 248 1.86 18.84 3.21
C ASN A 248 0.83 18.01 2.44
N HIS A 249 1.29 16.94 1.77
CA HIS A 249 0.49 16.15 0.82
C HIS A 249 0.46 14.66 1.18
N TRP A 250 0.09 14.37 2.43
CA TRP A 250 0.29 13.05 3.03
C TRP A 250 -0.42 11.90 2.29
N TRP A 251 -1.65 12.14 1.83
CA TRP A 251 -2.43 11.12 1.12
C TRP A 251 -1.93 10.88 -0.30
N ARG A 252 -1.65 11.96 -1.06
CA ARG A 252 -0.99 11.85 -2.38
C ARG A 252 0.31 11.07 -2.26
N HIS A 253 1.09 11.35 -1.22
CA HIS A 253 2.32 10.63 -0.96
C HIS A 253 2.08 9.15 -0.64
N GLN A 254 1.04 8.81 0.13
CA GLN A 254 0.66 7.41 0.38
C GLN A 254 0.16 6.71 -0.88
N TRP A 255 -0.55 7.42 -1.75
CA TRP A 255 -1.07 6.90 -2.99
C TRP A 255 0.03 6.66 -4.02
N LEU A 256 0.90 7.64 -4.27
CA LEU A 256 2.03 7.51 -5.21
C LEU A 256 3.08 6.50 -4.75
N SER A 257 3.22 6.25 -3.44
CA SER A 257 4.13 5.20 -2.99
C SER A 257 3.73 3.82 -3.48
N ASN A 258 2.43 3.53 -3.63
CA ASN A 258 1.98 2.24 -4.17
C ASN A 258 2.36 2.07 -5.65
N TYR A 259 2.40 3.16 -6.42
CA TYR A 259 2.84 3.12 -7.82
C TYR A 259 4.35 2.89 -7.91
N VAL A 260 5.13 3.55 -7.06
CA VAL A 260 6.57 3.31 -6.97
C VAL A 260 6.87 1.90 -6.47
N ASP A 261 6.08 1.37 -5.53
CA ASP A 261 6.17 -0.02 -5.09
C ASP A 261 5.96 -1.00 -6.24
N THR A 262 4.90 -0.84 -7.03
CA THR A 262 4.66 -1.68 -8.23
C THR A 262 5.85 -1.59 -9.19
N TRP A 263 6.35 -0.38 -9.42
CA TRP A 263 7.48 -0.17 -10.33
C TRP A 263 8.76 -0.83 -9.82
N VAL A 264 9.14 -0.59 -8.57
CA VAL A 264 10.39 -1.12 -7.98
C VAL A 264 10.33 -2.63 -7.88
N TRP A 265 9.21 -3.17 -7.40
CA TRP A 265 9.02 -4.61 -7.30
C TRP A 265 9.14 -5.28 -8.68
N GLY A 266 8.39 -4.78 -9.66
CA GLY A 266 8.44 -5.30 -11.03
C GLY A 266 9.84 -5.15 -11.65
N TYR A 267 10.53 -4.05 -11.41
CA TYR A 267 11.91 -3.84 -11.86
C TYR A 267 12.86 -4.90 -11.31
N VAL A 268 12.86 -5.10 -9.99
CA VAL A 268 13.78 -6.04 -9.32
C VAL A 268 13.52 -7.47 -9.76
N GLU A 269 12.26 -7.93 -9.72
CA GLU A 269 11.91 -9.30 -10.11
C GLU A 269 12.17 -9.55 -11.60
N LYS A 270 11.79 -8.61 -12.47
CA LYS A 270 12.06 -8.75 -13.91
C LYS A 270 13.55 -8.78 -14.19
N ARG A 271 14.33 -7.92 -13.52
CA ARG A 271 15.78 -7.87 -13.65
C ARG A 271 16.44 -9.16 -13.20
N ARG A 272 15.98 -9.78 -12.11
CA ARG A 272 16.46 -11.12 -11.68
C ARG A 272 16.25 -12.17 -12.76
N GLN A 273 15.05 -12.24 -13.34
CA GLN A 273 14.70 -13.22 -14.37
C GLN A 273 15.59 -13.08 -15.62
N ILE A 274 15.78 -11.86 -16.12
CA ILE A 274 16.55 -11.65 -17.36
C ILE A 274 18.06 -11.73 -17.13
N ARG A 275 18.57 -11.38 -15.94
CA ARG A 275 19.98 -11.55 -15.59
C ARG A 275 20.38 -13.02 -15.52
N ALA A 276 19.46 -13.89 -15.09
CA ALA A 276 19.67 -15.34 -15.18
C ALA A 276 19.88 -15.82 -16.63
N ALA A 277 19.36 -15.08 -17.62
CA ALA A 277 19.59 -15.31 -19.05
C ALA A 277 20.73 -14.45 -19.65
N GLY A 278 21.52 -13.74 -18.82
CA GLY A 278 22.64 -12.91 -19.28
C GLY A 278 22.23 -11.56 -19.90
N ALA A 279 21.00 -11.10 -19.66
CA ALA A 279 20.48 -9.82 -20.16
C ALA A 279 20.26 -8.79 -19.03
N GLU A 280 19.95 -7.54 -19.41
CA GLU A 280 19.68 -6.42 -18.50
C GLU A 280 18.49 -5.59 -18.99
N ILE A 281 17.80 -4.90 -18.08
CA ILE A 281 16.71 -3.98 -18.45
C ILE A 281 17.36 -2.76 -19.09
N VAL A 282 17.04 -2.51 -20.36
CA VAL A 282 17.52 -1.34 -21.09
C VAL A 282 16.39 -0.35 -21.28
N PHE A 283 16.68 0.94 -21.18
CA PHE A 283 15.72 2.00 -21.48
C PHE A 283 15.99 2.54 -22.88
N ASN A 284 14.92 2.89 -23.62
CA ASN A 284 15.04 3.47 -24.95
C ASN A 284 15.84 4.79 -24.96
N SER A 285 16.14 5.34 -26.14
CA SER A 285 16.99 6.53 -26.33
C SER A 285 16.50 7.83 -25.68
N GLY A 286 15.36 7.85 -24.99
CA GLY A 286 14.91 8.96 -24.14
C GLY A 286 14.85 8.62 -22.64
N GLY A 287 15.27 7.42 -22.24
CA GLY A 287 15.14 6.92 -20.88
C GLY A 287 13.67 6.75 -20.45
N ASN A 288 12.72 6.63 -21.37
CA ASN A 288 11.29 6.73 -21.09
C ASN A 288 10.60 5.37 -21.03
N VAL A 289 11.04 4.41 -21.84
CA VAL A 289 10.36 3.11 -21.96
C VAL A 289 11.38 2.01 -21.68
N PRO A 290 11.16 1.18 -20.64
CA PRO A 290 12.02 0.02 -20.41
C PRO A 290 11.75 -1.10 -21.41
N ASN A 291 12.77 -1.90 -21.66
CA ASN A 291 12.72 -3.17 -22.37
C ASN A 291 13.34 -4.25 -21.47
N PRO A 292 12.60 -5.31 -21.07
CA PRO A 292 11.20 -5.59 -21.39
C PRO A 292 10.22 -4.51 -20.92
N THR A 293 9.08 -4.39 -21.60
CA THR A 293 8.07 -3.35 -21.31
C THR A 293 7.35 -3.63 -19.99
N LEU A 294 6.87 -2.56 -19.33
CA LEU A 294 6.22 -2.62 -18.01
C LEU A 294 5.12 -3.68 -17.88
N PRO A 295 4.21 -3.90 -18.86
CA PRO A 295 3.17 -4.93 -18.73
C PRO A 295 3.71 -6.36 -18.57
N THR A 296 4.96 -6.61 -18.99
CA THR A 296 5.60 -7.92 -18.85
C THR A 296 6.25 -8.13 -17.48
N TRP A 297 6.28 -7.11 -16.62
CA TRP A 297 6.92 -7.16 -15.31
C TRP A 297 6.01 -7.82 -14.27
N ASP A 298 6.63 -8.42 -13.25
CA ASP A 298 5.91 -9.11 -12.19
C ASP A 298 5.06 -8.16 -11.33
N ASN A 299 3.84 -8.60 -11.02
CA ASN A 299 2.90 -7.85 -10.22
C ASN A 299 3.12 -8.08 -8.72
N VAL A 300 2.93 -7.03 -7.91
CA VAL A 300 3.00 -7.11 -6.44
C VAL A 300 1.90 -8.03 -5.88
N CYS A 301 0.74 -8.14 -6.54
CA CYS A 301 -0.41 -8.91 -6.04
C CYS A 301 -0.22 -10.44 -5.96
N CYS A 302 0.84 -10.97 -6.56
CA CYS A 302 1.22 -12.39 -6.44
C CYS A 302 2.43 -12.61 -5.52
N ALA A 303 2.98 -11.55 -4.93
CA ALA A 303 4.27 -11.61 -4.25
C ALA A 303 4.20 -12.25 -2.85
N GLU A 304 3.00 -12.36 -2.27
CA GLU A 304 2.74 -12.98 -0.96
C GLU A 304 3.67 -12.40 0.15
N LEU A 305 3.96 -11.09 0.08
CA LEU A 305 4.95 -10.42 0.94
C LEU A 305 4.61 -10.47 2.43
N HIS A 306 3.33 -10.59 2.79
CA HIS A 306 2.91 -10.80 4.18
C HIS A 306 3.54 -12.06 4.80
N ARG A 307 3.83 -13.10 4.00
CA ARG A 307 4.51 -14.32 4.46
C ARG A 307 5.89 -14.02 5.02
N ARG A 308 6.57 -13.00 4.48
CA ARG A 308 7.91 -12.59 4.92
C ARG A 308 7.94 -12.03 6.33
N ILE A 309 6.81 -11.61 6.90
CA ILE A 309 6.73 -11.10 8.28
C ILE A 309 5.76 -11.90 9.15
N THR A 310 5.32 -13.09 8.70
CA THR A 310 4.32 -13.89 9.43
C THR A 310 4.92 -14.47 10.70
N MET A 311 4.32 -14.16 11.85
CA MET A 311 4.74 -14.60 13.19
C MET A 311 3.50 -14.89 14.05
N GLY A 312 3.66 -15.74 15.07
CA GLY A 312 2.63 -15.96 16.10
C GLY A 312 1.31 -16.54 15.58
N GLY A 313 1.30 -17.17 14.40
CA GLY A 313 0.10 -17.72 13.78
C GLY A 313 -0.95 -16.67 13.39
N ILE A 314 -0.51 -15.46 13.00
CA ILE A 314 -1.41 -14.43 12.47
C ILE A 314 -2.05 -14.90 11.16
N ASP A 315 -3.33 -14.57 10.99
CA ASP A 315 -4.14 -14.87 9.82
C ASP A 315 -5.20 -13.77 9.62
N GLN A 316 -5.73 -13.66 8.41
CA GLN A 316 -6.69 -12.62 8.06
C GLN A 316 -8.02 -12.72 8.81
N ASN A 317 -8.47 -13.94 9.16
CA ASN A 317 -9.78 -14.12 9.80
C ASN A 317 -9.73 -13.60 11.24
N SER A 318 -8.64 -13.86 11.97
CA SER A 318 -8.48 -13.33 13.33
C SER A 318 -8.40 -11.79 13.35
N VAL A 319 -7.76 -11.18 12.36
CA VAL A 319 -7.68 -9.72 12.23
C VAL A 319 -9.04 -9.12 11.83
N PHE A 320 -9.74 -9.69 10.84
CA PHE A 320 -11.07 -9.21 10.45
C PHE A 320 -12.11 -9.41 11.56
N ALA A 321 -12.06 -10.51 12.30
CA ALA A 321 -12.94 -10.72 13.46
C ALA A 321 -12.76 -9.61 14.52
N ALA A 322 -11.53 -9.23 14.82
CA ALA A 322 -11.24 -8.14 15.75
C ALA A 322 -11.71 -6.77 15.23
N ILE A 323 -11.53 -6.49 13.94
CA ILE A 323 -12.04 -5.26 13.28
C ILE A 323 -13.57 -5.22 13.35
N SER A 324 -14.24 -6.31 12.98
CA SER A 324 -15.70 -6.42 13.00
C SER A 324 -16.26 -6.22 14.42
N ALA A 325 -15.67 -6.90 15.40
CA ALA A 325 -16.08 -6.80 16.79
C ALA A 325 -15.69 -5.46 17.46
N GLY A 326 -14.80 -4.67 16.86
CA GLY A 326 -14.22 -3.50 17.49
C GLY A 326 -13.46 -3.87 18.78
N THR A 327 -12.73 -4.99 18.76
CA THR A 327 -11.97 -5.50 19.91
C THR A 327 -10.47 -5.42 19.63
N PRO A 328 -9.60 -5.35 20.65
CA PRO A 328 -8.16 -5.24 20.44
C PRO A 328 -7.60 -6.33 19.53
N LEU A 329 -6.69 -5.95 18.63
CA LEU A 329 -6.01 -6.91 17.76
C LEU A 329 -5.18 -7.91 18.59
N PRO A 330 -5.27 -9.23 18.34
CA PRO A 330 -4.55 -10.23 19.11
C PRO A 330 -3.03 -10.00 19.09
N PRO A 331 -2.31 -10.19 20.22
CA PRO A 331 -0.86 -10.09 20.24
C PRO A 331 -0.23 -11.27 19.48
N ARG A 332 0.75 -10.98 18.61
CA ARG A 332 1.42 -11.96 17.74
C ARG A 332 2.94 -11.86 17.78
N LEU A 333 3.49 -10.69 18.09
CA LEU A 333 4.92 -10.47 18.22
C LEU A 333 5.48 -11.05 19.53
N PRO A 334 6.70 -11.62 19.51
CA PRO A 334 7.39 -12.06 20.71
C PRO A 334 7.63 -10.91 21.71
N ALA A 335 7.48 -11.20 23.00
CA ALA A 335 7.69 -10.20 24.07
C ALA A 335 9.09 -9.55 24.01
N ALA A 336 10.13 -10.33 23.73
CA ALA A 336 11.51 -9.84 23.62
C ALA A 336 11.67 -8.76 22.53
N LEU A 337 10.95 -8.88 21.41
CA LEU A 337 10.97 -7.87 20.35
C LEU A 337 10.23 -6.60 20.76
N ILE A 338 9.10 -6.74 21.47
CA ILE A 338 8.37 -5.60 22.03
C ILE A 338 9.25 -4.85 23.03
N THR A 339 9.94 -5.56 23.94
CA THR A 339 10.89 -4.97 24.89
C THR A 339 12.04 -4.26 24.17
N LEU A 340 12.67 -4.90 23.17
CA LEU A 340 13.72 -4.27 22.37
C LEU A 340 13.24 -2.94 21.79
N TRP A 341 12.07 -2.95 21.14
CA TRP A 341 11.53 -1.77 20.49
C TRP A 341 11.17 -0.67 21.49
N SER A 342 10.43 -1.01 22.55
CA SER A 342 9.96 -0.05 23.56
C SER A 342 11.13 0.57 24.33
N ASP A 343 12.13 -0.23 24.72
CA ASP A 343 13.29 0.28 25.45
C ASP A 343 14.17 1.17 24.55
N SER A 344 14.32 0.82 23.26
CA SER A 344 15.05 1.65 22.31
C SER A 344 14.32 2.96 22.05
N TYR A 345 12.99 2.91 21.93
CA TYR A 345 12.16 4.11 21.77
C TYR A 345 12.28 5.01 23.00
N GLN A 346 12.17 4.45 24.21
CA GLN A 346 12.30 5.21 25.44
C GLN A 346 13.69 5.82 25.61
N ALA A 347 14.75 5.12 25.19
CA ALA A 347 16.11 5.65 25.24
C ALA A 347 16.33 6.82 24.26
N ALA A 348 15.77 6.75 23.05
CA ALA A 348 15.90 7.82 22.07
C ALA A 348 14.97 9.02 22.38
N TYR A 349 13.71 8.75 22.64
CA TYR A 349 12.64 9.76 22.67
C TYR A 349 12.13 10.10 24.08
N GLY A 350 12.51 9.32 25.10
CA GLY A 350 11.91 9.38 26.43
C GLY A 350 10.58 8.64 26.51
N THR A 351 9.93 8.70 27.68
CA THR A 351 8.63 8.06 27.90
C THR A 351 7.56 8.67 26.99
N PRO A 352 6.86 7.87 26.16
CA PRO A 352 5.77 8.37 25.34
C PRO A 352 4.68 9.01 26.20
N ALA A 353 4.08 10.11 25.74
CA ALA A 353 2.96 10.70 26.45
C ALA A 353 1.77 9.75 26.51
N ALA A 354 1.07 9.75 27.65
CA ALA A 354 -0.15 8.97 27.83
C ALA A 354 -1.16 9.28 26.72
N GLY A 355 -1.77 8.22 26.19
CA GLY A 355 -2.76 8.33 25.14
C GLY A 355 -2.21 8.47 23.72
N LEU A 356 -0.89 8.40 23.47
CA LEU A 356 -0.38 8.32 22.08
C LEU A 356 -0.48 6.91 21.46
N GLY A 357 -0.82 5.90 22.27
CA GLY A 357 -0.86 4.49 21.86
C GLY A 357 0.50 3.91 21.46
N ILE A 358 1.59 4.51 21.92
CA ILE A 358 2.95 3.98 21.80
C ILE A 358 3.21 3.10 23.02
N ASP A 359 2.60 1.93 23.03
CA ASP A 359 2.70 0.91 24.06
C ASP A 359 2.75 -0.49 23.42
N ALA A 360 2.89 -1.54 24.24
CA ALA A 360 2.96 -2.92 23.74
C ALA A 360 1.75 -3.30 22.86
N ALA A 361 0.54 -2.89 23.26
CA ALA A 361 -0.67 -3.16 22.49
C ALA A 361 -0.70 -2.38 21.17
N GLY A 362 -0.23 -1.13 21.18
CA GLY A 362 -0.02 -0.31 19.99
C GLY A 362 0.90 -0.99 18.99
N ILE A 363 2.06 -1.48 19.44
CA ILE A 363 3.04 -2.16 18.57
C ILE A 363 2.46 -3.46 17.99
N GLN A 364 1.76 -4.26 18.80
CA GLN A 364 1.06 -5.47 18.34
C GLN A 364 -0.02 -5.15 17.29
N SER A 365 -0.79 -4.08 17.52
CA SER A 365 -1.83 -3.62 16.59
C SER A 365 -1.24 -3.10 15.27
N ALA A 366 -0.13 -2.36 15.34
CA ALA A 366 0.57 -1.84 14.19
C ALA A 366 1.16 -2.98 13.34
N TYR A 367 1.73 -4.00 13.97
CA TYR A 367 2.16 -5.22 13.28
C TYR A 367 1.00 -5.91 12.57
N SER A 368 -0.10 -6.14 13.29
CA SER A 368 -1.25 -6.86 12.72
C SER A 368 -1.85 -6.14 11.53
N LEU A 369 -1.95 -4.80 11.59
CA LEU A 369 -2.41 -4.00 10.46
C LEU A 369 -1.39 -3.97 9.31
N THR A 370 -0.09 -3.91 9.61
CA THR A 370 0.97 -4.03 8.59
C THR A 370 0.87 -5.37 7.86
N TRP A 371 0.67 -6.47 8.60
CA TRP A 371 0.50 -7.80 8.02
C TRP A 371 -0.77 -7.86 7.15
N LEU A 372 -1.91 -7.35 7.65
CA LEU A 372 -3.17 -7.37 6.89
C LEU A 372 -3.07 -6.56 5.60
N THR A 373 -2.46 -5.38 5.66
CA THR A 373 -2.30 -4.51 4.48
C THR A 373 -1.35 -5.14 3.45
N LEU A 374 -0.28 -5.80 3.88
CA LEU A 374 0.55 -6.63 3.01
C LEU A 374 -0.24 -7.81 2.42
N TRP A 375 -1.06 -8.48 3.22
CA TRP A 375 -1.85 -9.61 2.75
C TRP A 375 -2.86 -9.17 1.68
N MET A 376 -3.62 -8.10 1.92
CA MET A 376 -4.55 -7.55 0.92
C MET A 376 -3.85 -7.04 -0.33
N SER A 377 -2.65 -6.46 -0.20
CA SER A 377 -1.93 -5.90 -1.35
C SER A 377 -1.19 -6.96 -2.18
N THR A 378 -0.79 -8.08 -1.58
CA THR A 378 0.17 -9.02 -2.19
C THR A 378 -0.30 -10.46 -2.26
N SER A 379 -1.46 -10.80 -1.68
CA SER A 379 -1.98 -12.16 -1.68
C SER A 379 -3.09 -12.39 -2.70
N THR A 380 -2.95 -13.51 -3.41
CA THR A 380 -4.01 -14.07 -4.25
C THR A 380 -5.21 -14.60 -3.45
N GLY A 381 -5.02 -14.79 -2.13
CA GLY A 381 -6.10 -15.15 -1.22
C GLY A 381 -7.14 -14.04 -1.04
N PHE A 382 -6.74 -12.77 -1.17
CA PHE A 382 -7.67 -11.64 -1.05
C PHE A 382 -8.41 -11.35 -2.36
N LEU A 383 -7.68 -10.89 -3.37
CA LEU A 383 -8.16 -10.71 -4.75
C LEU A 383 -7.26 -11.51 -5.67
N SER A 384 -7.80 -12.11 -6.72
CA SER A 384 -6.95 -12.75 -7.71
C SER A 384 -6.02 -11.71 -8.37
N CYS A 385 -4.93 -12.20 -8.97
CA CYS A 385 -3.94 -11.37 -9.62
C CYS A 385 -3.98 -11.66 -11.13
N HIS A 386 -5.12 -11.34 -11.74
CA HIS A 386 -5.34 -11.42 -13.19
C HIS A 386 -5.53 -10.01 -13.74
N PRO A 387 -4.46 -9.37 -14.21
CA PRO A 387 -4.55 -8.12 -14.95
C PRO A 387 -5.66 -8.15 -16.03
N PRO A 388 -6.35 -7.04 -16.31
CA PRO A 388 -7.46 -7.02 -17.26
C PRO A 388 -7.12 -7.56 -18.66
N ASP A 389 -5.88 -7.37 -19.11
CA ASP A 389 -5.35 -7.87 -20.39
C ASP A 389 -5.06 -9.39 -20.39
N GLN A 390 -5.17 -10.05 -19.24
CA GLN A 390 -5.01 -11.50 -19.08
C GLN A 390 -6.34 -12.23 -18.88
N ILE A 391 -7.47 -11.52 -18.85
CA ILE A 391 -8.80 -12.12 -18.82
C ILE A 391 -9.17 -12.52 -20.24
N ASN A 392 -8.87 -13.77 -20.61
CA ASN A 392 -9.26 -14.32 -21.91
C ASN A 392 -10.72 -14.77 -21.89
N LEU A 393 -11.40 -14.58 -23.03
CA LEU A 393 -12.70 -15.22 -23.25
C LEU A 393 -12.50 -16.75 -23.32
N PRO A 394 -13.48 -17.56 -22.92
CA PRO A 394 -13.32 -19.01 -22.94
C PRO A 394 -13.29 -19.55 -24.39
N ASP A 395 -12.11 -19.66 -24.99
CA ASP A 395 -11.94 -20.11 -26.38
C ASP A 395 -12.29 -21.60 -26.58
N SER A 396 -12.12 -22.41 -25.53
CA SER A 396 -12.29 -23.87 -25.59
C SER A 396 -13.72 -24.34 -25.35
N CYS A 397 -14.68 -23.45 -25.06
CA CYS A 397 -16.04 -23.85 -24.68
C CYS A 397 -17.05 -23.88 -25.84
N GLY A 398 -16.54 -23.79 -27.07
CA GLY A 398 -17.35 -23.83 -28.29
C GLY A 398 -18.10 -22.52 -28.53
N SER A 399 -19.36 -22.61 -28.95
CA SER A 399 -20.20 -21.44 -29.12
C SER A 399 -20.46 -20.78 -27.76
N ARG A 400 -20.20 -19.48 -27.67
CA ARG A 400 -20.60 -18.65 -26.52
C ARG A 400 -22.05 -18.97 -26.13
N PRO A 401 -22.35 -19.17 -24.82
CA PRO A 401 -23.70 -19.52 -24.40
C PRO A 401 -24.74 -18.48 -24.84
N ASP A 402 -25.94 -18.91 -25.20
CA ASP A 402 -27.01 -18.03 -25.71
C ASP A 402 -27.44 -16.95 -24.71
N TRP A 403 -27.17 -17.17 -23.41
CA TRP A 403 -27.42 -16.19 -22.36
C TRP A 403 -26.35 -15.11 -22.26
N VAL A 404 -25.22 -15.22 -22.97
CA VAL A 404 -24.21 -14.18 -23.06
C VAL A 404 -24.36 -13.46 -24.40
N ALA A 405 -24.65 -12.17 -24.36
CA ALA A 405 -24.73 -11.33 -25.55
C ALA A 405 -23.34 -10.84 -26.03
N ILE A 406 -23.25 -10.36 -27.27
CA ILE A 406 -21.99 -9.83 -27.86
C ILE A 406 -21.46 -8.63 -27.09
N ASP A 407 -22.35 -7.83 -26.53
CA ASP A 407 -22.01 -6.67 -25.70
C ASP A 407 -21.64 -7.04 -24.26
N GLY A 408 -21.62 -8.34 -23.91
CA GLY A 408 -21.36 -8.84 -22.57
C GLY A 408 -22.56 -8.79 -21.63
N SER A 409 -23.76 -8.43 -22.09
CA SER A 409 -25.01 -8.53 -21.31
C SER A 409 -25.38 -9.99 -21.02
N VAL A 410 -26.09 -10.21 -19.90
CA VAL A 410 -26.65 -11.54 -19.55
C VAL A 410 -28.16 -11.59 -19.85
N VAL A 411 -28.61 -12.59 -20.59
CA VAL A 411 -30.02 -12.88 -20.92
C VAL A 411 -30.51 -14.04 -20.07
N LEU A 412 -31.33 -13.74 -19.06
CA LEU A 412 -31.92 -14.73 -18.15
C LEU A 412 -33.07 -15.53 -18.80
N PRO A 413 -33.44 -16.69 -18.24
CA PRO A 413 -34.63 -17.43 -18.66
C PRO A 413 -35.86 -16.54 -18.47
N GLY A 414 -36.72 -16.47 -19.50
CA GLY A 414 -37.85 -15.54 -19.55
C GLY A 414 -37.57 -14.22 -20.27
N GLY A 415 -36.35 -14.00 -20.78
CA GLY A 415 -36.02 -12.87 -21.66
C GLY A 415 -35.57 -11.59 -20.93
N THR A 416 -35.43 -11.62 -19.61
CA THR A 416 -34.89 -10.50 -18.82
C THR A 416 -33.41 -10.31 -19.15
N VAL A 417 -33.02 -9.10 -19.59
CA VAL A 417 -31.63 -8.78 -19.94
C VAL A 417 -30.99 -7.92 -18.84
N ILE A 418 -29.92 -8.44 -18.23
CA ILE A 418 -29.02 -7.68 -17.38
C ILE A 418 -28.03 -6.96 -18.29
N ARG A 419 -28.29 -5.67 -18.53
CA ARG A 419 -27.45 -4.83 -19.37
C ARG A 419 -26.35 -4.15 -18.57
N PRO A 420 -25.25 -3.74 -19.23
CA PRO A 420 -24.34 -2.77 -18.69
C PRO A 420 -25.09 -1.55 -18.12
N PRO A 421 -24.81 -1.12 -16.87
CA PRO A 421 -25.35 0.13 -16.37
C PRO A 421 -24.88 1.27 -17.26
N GLN A 422 -25.79 2.21 -17.52
CA GLN A 422 -25.45 3.45 -18.21
C GLN A 422 -24.45 4.24 -17.35
N PRO A 423 -23.30 4.68 -17.89
CA PRO A 423 -22.37 5.51 -17.15
C PRO A 423 -23.07 6.80 -16.70
N SER A 424 -22.89 7.19 -15.43
CA SER A 424 -23.44 8.45 -14.92
C SER A 424 -22.62 9.63 -15.46
N THR A 425 -23.17 10.39 -16.41
CA THR A 425 -22.51 11.55 -17.06
C THR A 425 -22.60 12.85 -16.25
N GLY A 426 -22.56 12.79 -14.91
CA GLY A 426 -22.69 13.99 -14.07
C GLY A 426 -21.59 15.02 -14.37
N SER A 427 -21.97 16.29 -14.55
CA SER A 427 -21.05 17.42 -14.69
C SER A 427 -20.41 17.72 -13.34
N VAL A 428 -19.15 17.32 -13.15
CA VAL A 428 -18.62 17.16 -11.79
C VAL A 428 -17.65 18.26 -11.35
N SER A 429 -18.05 19.00 -10.31
CA SER A 429 -17.18 19.62 -9.32
C SER A 429 -16.31 18.55 -8.64
N ALA A 430 -15.42 18.90 -7.72
CA ALA A 430 -14.33 17.99 -7.41
C ALA A 430 -14.39 17.22 -6.07
N LEU A 431 -15.46 17.36 -5.27
CA LEU A 431 -15.95 16.23 -4.45
C LEU A 431 -16.52 15.14 -5.36
N GLU A 432 -17.06 15.63 -6.46
CA GLU A 432 -17.75 14.92 -7.50
C GLU A 432 -16.75 14.23 -8.45
N THR A 433 -15.48 14.66 -8.61
CA THR A 433 -14.48 13.90 -9.40
C THR A 433 -14.04 12.60 -8.73
N ALA A 434 -13.60 12.59 -7.47
CA ALA A 434 -13.33 11.32 -6.79
C ALA A 434 -14.60 10.52 -6.55
N SER A 435 -15.74 11.19 -6.32
CA SER A 435 -17.03 10.51 -6.29
C SER A 435 -17.42 9.96 -7.67
N ALA A 436 -16.97 10.55 -8.78
CA ALA A 436 -17.24 10.09 -10.14
C ALA A 436 -16.28 8.98 -10.54
N ILE A 437 -15.00 9.04 -10.17
CA ILE A 437 -14.05 7.92 -10.26
C ILE A 437 -14.62 6.76 -9.44
N ALA A 438 -14.94 6.99 -8.17
CA ALA A 438 -15.51 5.96 -7.31
C ALA A 438 -16.86 5.47 -7.84
N ALA A 439 -17.75 6.34 -8.30
CA ALA A 439 -19.05 5.95 -8.87
C ALA A 439 -18.89 5.22 -10.19
N ALA A 440 -17.91 5.56 -11.03
CA ALA A 440 -17.59 4.84 -12.26
C ALA A 440 -17.03 3.46 -11.94
N VAL A 441 -16.06 3.36 -11.02
CA VAL A 441 -15.53 2.08 -10.51
C VAL A 441 -16.66 1.26 -9.91
N LEU A 442 -17.56 1.88 -9.16
CA LEU A 442 -18.72 1.21 -8.55
C LEU A 442 -19.76 0.81 -9.58
N GLY A 443 -19.96 1.60 -10.64
CA GLY A 443 -20.80 1.23 -11.78
C GLY A 443 -20.24 -0.01 -12.46
N ILE A 444 -18.93 -0.09 -12.64
CA ILE A 444 -18.24 -1.28 -13.18
C ILE A 444 -18.33 -2.46 -12.21
N ALA A 445 -18.14 -2.24 -10.90
CA ALA A 445 -18.28 -3.30 -9.90
C ALA A 445 -19.74 -3.82 -9.85
N ASN A 446 -20.72 -2.92 -9.87
CA ASN A 446 -22.15 -3.25 -9.90
C ASN A 446 -22.58 -3.90 -11.22
N TYR A 447 -21.94 -3.54 -12.33
CA TYR A 447 -22.08 -4.23 -13.61
C TYR A 447 -21.59 -5.67 -13.52
N ALA A 448 -20.33 -5.84 -13.11
CA ALA A 448 -19.68 -7.13 -13.08
C ALA A 448 -20.40 -8.09 -12.12
N ILE A 449 -20.78 -7.61 -10.93
CA ILE A 449 -21.61 -8.39 -9.99
C ILE A 449 -23.04 -8.63 -10.53
N GLY A 450 -23.58 -7.70 -11.31
CA GLY A 450 -24.83 -7.85 -12.05
C GLY A 450 -24.80 -9.10 -12.92
N ASN A 451 -23.77 -9.20 -13.74
CA ASN A 451 -23.53 -10.33 -14.64
C ASN A 451 -23.13 -11.61 -13.92
N VAL A 452 -22.38 -11.54 -12.81
CA VAL A 452 -22.10 -12.69 -11.95
C VAL A 452 -23.41 -13.31 -11.43
N ALA A 453 -24.36 -12.49 -10.97
CA ALA A 453 -25.67 -12.99 -10.54
C ALA A 453 -26.43 -13.66 -11.69
N GLY A 454 -26.41 -13.04 -12.87
CA GLY A 454 -27.06 -13.60 -14.05
C GLY A 454 -26.48 -14.96 -14.43
N GLY A 455 -25.15 -15.05 -14.48
CA GLY A 455 -24.44 -16.31 -14.76
C GLY A 455 -24.66 -17.38 -13.70
N ALA A 456 -24.67 -17.01 -12.42
CA ALA A 456 -24.95 -17.94 -11.31
C ALA A 456 -26.37 -18.53 -11.40
N ALA A 457 -27.38 -17.71 -11.72
CA ALA A 457 -28.75 -18.18 -11.93
C ALA A 457 -28.86 -19.15 -13.12
N MET A 458 -28.15 -18.88 -14.22
CA MET A 458 -28.10 -19.78 -15.38
C MET A 458 -27.44 -21.12 -15.05
N LEU A 459 -26.38 -21.09 -14.24
CA LEU A 459 -25.67 -22.28 -13.79
C LEU A 459 -26.54 -23.12 -12.85
N ALA A 460 -27.21 -22.49 -11.88
CA ALA A 460 -28.15 -23.15 -10.98
C ALA A 460 -29.29 -23.83 -11.75
N GLY A 461 -29.88 -23.14 -12.73
CA GLY A 461 -30.92 -23.71 -13.59
C GLY A 461 -30.41 -24.90 -14.42
N ALA A 462 -29.18 -24.85 -14.92
CA ALA A 462 -28.58 -25.96 -15.65
C ALA A 462 -28.32 -27.18 -14.76
N VAL A 463 -27.85 -26.98 -13.53
CA VAL A 463 -27.61 -28.07 -12.57
C VAL A 463 -28.92 -28.67 -12.04
N ALA A 464 -29.96 -27.86 -11.85
CA ALA A 464 -31.28 -28.33 -11.43
C ALA A 464 -31.98 -29.20 -12.49
N LEU A 465 -31.58 -29.10 -13.76
CA LEU A 465 -32.07 -29.95 -14.85
C LEU A 465 -31.33 -31.29 -14.98
N LEU A 466 -30.33 -31.55 -14.13
CA LEU A 466 -29.66 -32.86 -14.10
C LEU A 466 -30.61 -33.91 -13.52
N ASP A 467 -31.34 -34.60 -14.39
CA ASP A 467 -32.09 -35.79 -14.01
C ASP A 467 -31.19 -37.04 -13.95
N ASP A 468 -31.63 -38.11 -13.29
CA ASP A 468 -30.85 -39.36 -13.20
C ASP A 468 -30.71 -40.08 -14.55
N ALA A 469 -31.62 -39.85 -15.50
CA ALA A 469 -31.74 -40.60 -16.75
C ALA A 469 -30.84 -40.06 -17.89
N THR A 470 -30.40 -38.80 -17.82
CA THR A 470 -29.68 -38.13 -18.89
C THR A 470 -28.26 -37.75 -18.44
N PRO A 471 -27.21 -38.01 -19.25
CA PRO A 471 -25.89 -37.47 -18.98
C PRO A 471 -25.92 -35.94 -18.96
N PRO A 472 -25.25 -35.28 -18.00
CA PRO A 472 -25.06 -33.84 -18.03
C PRO A 472 -24.40 -33.43 -19.35
N ASP A 473 -24.84 -32.31 -19.92
CA ASP A 473 -24.05 -31.62 -20.94
C ASP A 473 -22.89 -30.89 -20.23
N TRP A 474 -21.83 -31.65 -19.95
CA TRP A 474 -20.65 -31.17 -19.24
C TRP A 474 -19.95 -30.04 -19.97
N ASP A 475 -19.94 -30.08 -21.31
CA ASP A 475 -19.32 -29.04 -22.14
C ASP A 475 -20.07 -27.72 -21.97
N LYS A 476 -21.40 -27.76 -22.02
CA LYS A 476 -22.24 -26.59 -21.73
C LYS A 476 -22.03 -26.10 -20.31
N LEU A 477 -22.06 -26.97 -19.30
CA LEU A 477 -21.88 -26.55 -17.90
C LEU A 477 -20.49 -25.93 -17.66
N SER A 478 -19.45 -26.52 -18.26
CA SER A 478 -18.10 -25.98 -18.23
C SER A 478 -18.04 -24.61 -18.90
N CYS A 479 -18.68 -24.43 -20.06
CA CYS A 479 -18.74 -23.14 -20.75
C CYS A 479 -19.41 -22.07 -19.88
N HIS A 480 -20.53 -22.41 -19.23
CA HIS A 480 -21.21 -21.49 -18.32
C HIS A 480 -20.32 -21.07 -17.14
N ALA A 481 -19.60 -22.03 -16.54
CA ALA A 481 -18.71 -21.78 -15.42
C ALA A 481 -17.51 -20.90 -15.81
N GLU A 482 -16.93 -21.10 -17.00
CA GLU A 482 -15.81 -20.26 -17.48
C GLU A 482 -16.27 -18.82 -17.79
N TRP A 483 -17.45 -18.62 -18.38
CA TRP A 483 -18.02 -17.27 -18.54
C TRP A 483 -18.31 -16.58 -17.21
N LEU A 484 -18.83 -17.32 -16.23
CA LEU A 484 -19.02 -16.80 -14.87
C LEU A 484 -17.67 -16.40 -14.24
N ALA A 485 -16.60 -17.17 -14.48
CA ALA A 485 -15.26 -16.83 -14.03
C ALA A 485 -14.72 -15.54 -14.67
N VAL A 486 -14.98 -15.31 -15.97
CA VAL A 486 -14.64 -14.04 -16.64
C VAL A 486 -15.36 -12.85 -15.98
N TYR A 487 -16.66 -12.96 -15.70
CA TYR A 487 -17.39 -11.89 -15.02
C TYR A 487 -16.91 -11.65 -13.59
N PHE A 488 -16.55 -12.72 -12.87
CA PHE A 488 -16.01 -12.61 -11.53
C PHE A 488 -14.61 -11.97 -11.51
N ALA A 489 -13.74 -12.32 -12.47
CA ALA A 489 -12.43 -11.68 -12.63
C ALA A 489 -12.56 -10.17 -12.93
N ASN A 490 -13.52 -9.78 -13.77
CA ASN A 490 -13.84 -8.37 -14.01
C ASN A 490 -14.32 -7.65 -12.74
N PHE A 491 -15.14 -8.33 -11.93
CA PHE A 491 -15.57 -7.80 -10.64
C PHE A 491 -14.38 -7.57 -9.69
N GLU A 492 -13.47 -8.53 -9.57
CA GLU A 492 -12.28 -8.42 -8.73
C GLU A 492 -11.34 -7.30 -9.19
N ASN A 493 -11.18 -7.10 -10.50
CA ASN A 493 -10.40 -6.00 -11.05
C ASN A 493 -11.04 -4.63 -10.75
N ALA A 494 -12.36 -4.50 -10.85
CA ALA A 494 -13.04 -3.27 -10.45
C ALA A 494 -12.88 -2.97 -8.95
N LEU A 495 -12.97 -4.01 -8.10
CA LEU A 495 -12.71 -3.87 -6.67
C LEU A 495 -11.24 -3.49 -6.40
N ARG A 496 -10.28 -4.05 -7.13
CA ARG A 496 -8.87 -3.66 -7.04
C ARG A 496 -8.71 -2.17 -7.37
N ASP A 497 -9.30 -1.68 -8.45
CA ASP A 497 -9.19 -0.26 -8.84
C ASP A 497 -9.74 0.69 -7.77
N LEU A 498 -10.83 0.29 -7.08
CA LEU A 498 -11.33 1.01 -5.92
C LEU A 498 -10.28 1.09 -4.81
N LEU A 499 -9.65 -0.05 -4.50
CA LEU A 499 -8.65 -0.15 -3.44
C LEU A 499 -7.32 0.55 -3.82
N VAL A 500 -6.97 0.59 -5.11
CA VAL A 500 -5.85 1.39 -5.64
C VAL A 500 -6.13 2.89 -5.44
N THR A 501 -7.36 3.32 -5.74
CA THR A 501 -7.80 4.71 -5.50
C THR A 501 -7.75 5.06 -4.01
N ALA A 502 -8.12 4.11 -3.15
CA ALA A 502 -8.02 4.22 -1.69
C ALA A 502 -6.58 4.05 -1.16
N ALA A 503 -5.57 3.91 -2.02
CA ALA A 503 -4.17 3.68 -1.66
C ALA A 503 -3.94 2.45 -0.76
N LEU A 504 -4.87 1.50 -0.72
CA LEU A 504 -4.79 0.30 0.12
C LEU A 504 -4.04 -0.84 -0.58
N VAL A 505 -4.20 -0.95 -1.90
CA VAL A 505 -3.48 -1.94 -2.72
C VAL A 505 -2.70 -1.26 -3.85
N PRO A 506 -1.63 -1.87 -4.35
CA PRO A 506 -0.90 -1.40 -5.51
C PRO A 506 -1.64 -1.67 -6.83
N PRO A 507 -1.42 -0.84 -7.86
CA PRO A 507 -1.87 -1.13 -9.22
C PRO A 507 -1.09 -2.31 -9.83
N TYR A 508 -1.62 -2.88 -10.91
CA TYR A 508 -0.88 -3.80 -11.76
C TYR A 508 0.22 -3.09 -12.57
N THR A 509 1.23 -3.83 -13.01
CA THR A 509 2.32 -3.35 -13.87
C THR A 509 1.80 -2.89 -15.24
N VAL A 510 0.75 -3.51 -15.77
CA VAL A 510 0.07 -3.06 -17.00
C VAL A 510 -0.57 -1.67 -16.83
N GLN A 511 -0.96 -1.29 -15.61
CA GLN A 511 -1.54 0.03 -15.32
C GLN A 511 -0.47 1.14 -15.20
N LEU A 512 0.81 0.79 -15.04
CA LEU A 512 1.90 1.76 -14.98
C LEU A 512 2.06 2.56 -16.30
N PRO A 513 2.21 1.94 -17.48
CA PRO A 513 2.38 2.69 -18.73
C PRO A 513 1.15 3.51 -19.14
N HIS A 514 -0.04 3.20 -18.61
CA HIS A 514 -1.24 3.96 -18.94
C HIS A 514 -1.19 5.35 -18.29
N ASN A 515 -1.35 6.39 -19.12
CA ASN A 515 -1.48 7.79 -18.67
C ASN A 515 -2.76 8.04 -17.91
N GLU A 516 -3.69 7.12 -18.07
CA GLU A 516 -5.07 7.22 -17.69
C GLU A 516 -5.27 6.12 -16.65
N ILE A 517 -5.94 6.45 -15.55
CA ILE A 517 -6.93 5.48 -15.11
C ILE A 517 -7.97 5.56 -16.24
N GLN A 518 -7.90 4.66 -17.23
CA GLN A 518 -9.03 4.45 -18.12
C GLN A 518 -10.14 3.83 -17.28
N LEU A 519 -10.75 4.65 -16.44
CA LEU A 519 -12.16 4.48 -16.14
C LEU A 519 -12.87 4.96 -17.38
N THR A 520 -12.86 4.10 -18.39
CA THR A 520 -13.87 4.11 -19.42
C THR A 520 -14.89 3.10 -18.92
N PRO A 521 -15.81 3.46 -17.99
CA PRO A 521 -17.00 2.64 -17.84
C PRO A 521 -17.60 2.52 -19.24
N MET A 522 -18.02 1.31 -19.60
CA MET A 522 -18.63 1.00 -20.89
C MET A 522 -19.50 2.17 -21.38
N GLY A 523 -18.98 3.00 -22.28
CA GLY A 523 -19.76 4.06 -22.93
C GLY A 523 -19.56 5.53 -22.53
N GLY A 524 -18.51 5.96 -21.82
CA GLY A 524 -18.04 7.35 -22.01
C GLY A 524 -17.57 8.12 -20.77
N GLY A 525 -16.44 8.81 -20.96
CA GLY A 525 -15.85 9.77 -20.03
C GLY A 525 -14.51 9.29 -19.47
N GLN A 526 -13.40 9.66 -20.10
CA GLN A 526 -12.07 9.47 -19.52
C GLN A 526 -11.87 10.47 -18.37
N VAL A 527 -11.63 9.96 -17.17
CA VAL A 527 -10.91 10.76 -16.16
C VAL A 527 -9.43 10.63 -16.50
N VAL A 528 -8.81 11.72 -16.95
CA VAL A 528 -7.39 11.76 -17.29
C VAL A 528 -6.65 12.39 -16.11
N PRO A 529 -6.04 11.63 -15.17
CA PRO A 529 -4.91 12.15 -14.42
C PRO A 529 -3.87 12.56 -15.46
N PRO A 530 -3.37 13.81 -15.50
CA PRO A 530 -2.71 14.32 -16.70
C PRO A 530 -1.37 13.68 -17.12
N THR A 531 -0.96 12.46 -16.70
CA THR A 531 0.25 11.71 -17.19
C THR A 531 0.66 10.47 -16.34
N ALA A 532 1.06 9.36 -17.01
CA ALA A 532 1.32 7.94 -16.59
C ALA A 532 2.46 7.71 -15.60
N ALA A 533 2.85 6.45 -15.32
CA ALA A 533 4.09 6.08 -14.59
C ALA A 533 5.33 6.86 -14.98
N LEU A 534 5.42 7.34 -16.24
CA LEU A 534 6.40 8.33 -16.69
C LEU A 534 6.49 9.60 -15.81
N ASN A 535 5.51 9.81 -14.95
CA ASN A 535 5.19 11.04 -14.27
C ASN A 535 4.56 10.78 -12.88
N THR A 536 4.09 9.55 -12.58
CA THR A 536 3.73 9.10 -11.22
C THR A 536 4.81 8.23 -10.57
N CYS A 537 5.67 7.56 -11.34
CA CYS A 537 6.80 6.78 -10.80
C CYS A 537 8.15 7.40 -11.10
N ARG A 538 8.21 8.48 -11.91
CA ARG A 538 9.44 9.12 -12.35
C ARG A 538 9.40 10.61 -11.99
N SER A 539 10.51 11.14 -11.50
CA SER A 539 10.66 12.59 -11.29
C SER A 539 10.51 13.36 -12.61
N ARG A 540 10.13 14.64 -12.53
CA ARG A 540 9.95 15.50 -13.71
C ARG A 540 10.88 16.69 -13.64
N SER A 541 11.58 16.95 -14.74
CA SER A 541 12.38 18.17 -14.90
C SER A 541 11.47 19.40 -15.04
N GLY A 542 11.87 20.53 -14.46
CA GLY A 542 11.15 21.81 -14.52
C GLY A 542 10.23 22.07 -13.32
N LEU A 543 9.89 21.06 -12.52
CA LEU A 543 8.99 21.22 -11.37
C LEU A 543 9.69 21.67 -10.08
N GLU A 544 11.02 21.68 -10.07
CA GLU A 544 11.85 22.23 -8.99
C GLU A 544 11.57 23.71 -8.71
N GLN A 545 11.12 24.47 -9.72
CA GLN A 545 10.76 25.88 -9.55
C GLN A 545 9.58 26.07 -8.58
N GLY A 546 8.71 25.07 -8.46
CA GLY A 546 7.53 25.09 -7.59
C GLY A 546 7.66 24.25 -6.31
N TYR A 547 8.82 23.68 -6.01
CA TYR A 547 9.01 22.77 -4.88
C TYR A 547 9.62 23.45 -3.63
N PRO A 548 9.23 23.02 -2.42
CA PRO A 548 8.08 22.17 -2.14
C PRO A 548 6.79 22.98 -2.21
N ARG A 549 5.71 22.32 -2.63
CA ARG A 549 4.37 22.91 -2.56
C ARG A 549 3.93 22.96 -1.10
N SER A 550 3.34 24.08 -0.70
CA SER A 550 2.84 24.28 0.66
C SER A 550 1.72 23.29 1.02
N VAL A 551 1.29 23.35 2.28
CA VAL A 551 0.25 22.46 2.81
C VAL A 551 -0.92 22.44 1.85
N TRP A 552 -1.35 21.22 1.49
CA TRP A 552 -2.51 20.99 0.64
C TRP A 552 -3.67 21.89 1.07
N SER A 553 -3.88 22.97 0.31
CA SER A 553 -4.84 24.01 0.61
C SER A 553 -6.01 23.78 -0.32
N GLN A 554 -7.03 23.10 0.19
CA GLN A 554 -8.20 22.78 -0.59
C GLN A 554 -8.88 24.08 -1.00
N ALA A 555 -8.92 24.38 -2.30
CA ALA A 555 -10.02 25.18 -2.80
C ALA A 555 -11.32 24.44 -2.37
N PRO A 556 -12.31 25.11 -1.77
CA PRO A 556 -13.56 24.48 -1.36
C PRO A 556 -14.22 23.64 -2.47
N ALA A 557 -13.93 23.98 -3.74
CA ALA A 557 -14.43 23.29 -4.92
C ALA A 557 -13.75 21.94 -5.22
N ASN A 558 -12.60 21.59 -4.62
CA ASN A 558 -11.83 20.40 -4.97
C ASN A 558 -11.19 19.66 -3.78
N PRO A 559 -11.99 18.97 -2.95
CA PRO A 559 -11.49 18.17 -1.84
C PRO A 559 -10.77 16.88 -2.26
N SER A 560 -10.73 16.51 -3.54
CA SER A 560 -10.16 15.23 -4.00
C SER A 560 -9.04 15.30 -5.04
N ASN A 561 -8.42 16.47 -5.22
CA ASN A 561 -7.27 16.65 -6.12
C ASN A 561 -5.97 15.99 -5.65
N TRP A 562 -5.96 15.10 -4.65
CA TRP A 562 -4.73 14.42 -4.24
C TRP A 562 -4.12 13.58 -5.38
N THR A 563 -4.92 13.16 -6.36
CA THR A 563 -4.44 12.46 -7.57
C THR A 563 -3.75 13.40 -8.56
N GLN A 564 -3.97 14.71 -8.45
CA GLN A 564 -3.33 15.74 -9.27
C GLN A 564 -2.03 16.25 -8.65
N TYR A 565 -1.11 16.74 -9.48
CA TYR A 565 0.09 17.40 -8.99
C TYR A 565 -0.31 18.66 -8.19
N PRO A 566 0.27 18.90 -7.01
CA PRO A 566 -0.07 20.04 -6.17
C PRO A 566 0.09 21.38 -6.89
N THR A 567 -0.91 22.25 -6.75
CA THR A 567 -0.96 23.59 -7.36
C THR A 567 -0.81 24.71 -6.34
N GLU A 568 -0.67 24.37 -5.05
CA GLU A 568 -0.52 25.31 -3.95
C GLU A 568 0.72 26.21 -4.12
N PRO A 569 0.74 27.39 -3.48
CA PRO A 569 1.93 28.22 -3.43
C PRO A 569 3.14 27.45 -2.92
N VAL A 570 4.34 27.84 -3.35
CA VAL A 570 5.59 27.26 -2.85
C VAL A 570 5.71 27.55 -1.34
N GLU A 571 6.04 26.53 -0.54
CA GLU A 571 6.33 26.72 0.89
C GLU A 571 7.62 27.53 1.05
N THR A 572 7.60 28.50 1.96
CA THR A 572 8.78 29.28 2.32
C THR A 572 9.33 28.85 3.69
N PRO A 573 10.66 28.84 3.89
CA PRO A 573 11.68 29.09 2.88
C PRO A 573 11.83 27.90 1.92
N ARG A 574 12.23 28.19 0.67
CA ARG A 574 12.48 27.17 -0.38
C ARG A 574 13.49 26.13 0.09
N GLN A 575 13.43 24.96 -0.54
CA GLN A 575 14.16 23.77 -0.10
C GLN A 575 14.83 23.09 -1.29
N VAL A 576 15.84 22.27 -1.01
CA VAL A 576 16.53 21.50 -2.05
C VAL A 576 15.57 20.41 -2.55
N SER A 577 15.29 20.33 -3.85
CA SER A 577 14.53 19.20 -4.42
C SER A 577 15.45 18.00 -4.67
N TYR A 578 14.90 16.78 -4.63
CA TYR A 578 15.54 15.57 -5.17
C TYR A 578 14.73 15.02 -6.35
N PRO A 579 15.43 14.37 -7.28
CA PRO A 579 16.45 14.96 -8.15
C PRO A 579 15.79 15.88 -9.20
N ALA A 580 16.53 16.87 -9.70
CA ALA A 580 16.06 17.81 -10.73
C ALA A 580 15.88 17.16 -12.12
N ASN A 581 16.38 15.94 -12.32
CA ASN A 581 16.31 15.22 -13.58
C ASN A 581 15.22 14.16 -13.56
N ALA A 582 14.64 13.89 -14.73
CA ALA A 582 13.64 12.87 -14.91
C ALA A 582 14.25 11.46 -14.81
N VAL A 583 14.32 10.92 -13.60
CA VAL A 583 14.95 9.62 -13.29
C VAL A 583 13.93 8.64 -12.73
N TRP A 584 14.22 7.36 -12.92
CA TRP A 584 13.41 6.25 -12.42
C TRP A 584 13.74 5.86 -10.98
N PRO A 585 12.85 5.13 -10.29
CA PRO A 585 13.10 4.63 -8.94
C PRO A 585 14.41 3.82 -8.81
N LEU A 586 14.84 3.12 -9.88
CA LEU A 586 16.11 2.38 -9.87
C LEU A 586 17.29 3.22 -9.38
N HIS A 587 17.31 4.53 -9.65
CA HIS A 587 18.42 5.40 -9.27
C HIS A 587 18.59 5.50 -7.75
N PHE A 588 17.49 5.58 -6.99
CA PHE A 588 17.60 5.57 -5.53
C PHE A 588 17.65 4.14 -4.97
N VAL A 589 17.23 3.13 -5.71
CA VAL A 589 17.26 1.71 -5.28
C VAL A 589 18.69 1.19 -5.34
N ASP A 590 19.28 1.09 -6.53
CA ASP A 590 20.61 0.52 -6.78
C ASP A 590 21.41 1.17 -7.93
N GLY A 591 20.86 2.21 -8.58
CA GLY A 591 21.35 2.74 -9.86
C GLY A 591 22.52 3.72 -9.80
N TRP A 592 23.05 4.04 -8.63
CA TRP A 592 24.19 4.95 -8.44
C TRP A 592 25.17 4.35 -7.43
N THR A 593 26.11 3.55 -7.91
CA THR A 593 27.04 2.81 -7.06
C THR A 593 28.06 3.72 -6.39
N PHE A 594 28.22 3.65 -5.07
CA PHE A 594 29.31 4.36 -4.39
C PHE A 594 30.67 3.83 -4.84
N THR A 595 31.50 4.69 -5.43
CA THR A 595 32.91 4.37 -5.64
C THR A 595 33.72 4.95 -4.48
N ASP A 596 34.18 4.07 -3.59
CA ASP A 596 35.10 4.43 -2.50
C ASP A 596 36.48 4.78 -3.08
N ASN A 597 37.01 5.94 -2.68
CA ASN A 597 38.34 6.40 -3.06
C ASN A 597 39.45 5.82 -2.15
N ASN A 598 39.11 4.91 -1.22
CA ASN A 598 39.98 4.27 -0.22
C ASN A 598 40.56 5.23 0.84
N ASP A 599 40.06 6.46 0.92
CA ASP A 599 40.38 7.44 1.96
C ASP A 599 39.14 7.79 2.80
N GLY A 600 38.10 6.96 2.71
CA GLY A 600 36.77 7.22 3.27
C GLY A 600 35.97 8.25 2.48
N THR A 601 36.49 8.76 1.35
CA THR A 601 35.75 9.61 0.41
C THR A 601 35.13 8.83 -0.74
N TYR A 602 34.12 9.41 -1.37
CA TYR A 602 33.42 8.86 -2.53
C TYR A 602 33.57 9.86 -3.67
N THR A 603 33.54 9.40 -4.93
CA THR A 603 33.64 10.27 -6.09
C THR A 603 32.68 11.46 -5.98
N SER A 604 33.14 12.67 -6.37
CA SER A 604 32.48 13.96 -6.07
C SER A 604 31.02 14.08 -6.51
N THR A 605 30.58 13.26 -7.46
CA THR A 605 29.19 13.20 -7.94
C THR A 605 28.24 12.46 -6.99
N GLN A 606 28.76 11.70 -6.02
CA GLN A 606 28.03 10.81 -5.13
C GLN A 606 28.44 11.00 -3.68
N VAL A 607 27.47 11.20 -2.79
CA VAL A 607 27.71 11.31 -1.34
C VAL A 607 26.95 10.20 -0.64
N ASN A 608 27.63 9.42 0.21
CA ASN A 608 26.99 8.57 1.22
C ASN A 608 26.83 9.42 2.46
N PRO A 609 25.64 9.96 2.76
CA PRO A 609 25.51 10.92 3.83
C PRO A 609 25.01 10.26 5.13
N LEU A 610 24.69 8.95 5.10
CA LEU A 610 24.18 8.21 6.26
C LEU A 610 25.30 7.69 7.16
N VAL A 611 26.52 7.54 6.62
CA VAL A 611 27.70 7.10 7.37
C VAL A 611 28.48 8.32 7.87
N ARG A 612 28.96 8.30 9.11
CA ARG A 612 29.91 9.33 9.59
C ARG A 612 31.27 9.09 8.93
N ARG A 613 31.87 10.14 8.37
CA ARG A 613 33.30 10.15 8.05
C ARG A 613 34.04 10.64 9.28
N ASN A 614 34.77 9.76 9.97
CA ASN A 614 35.39 10.08 11.26
C ASN A 614 34.35 10.64 12.26
N ILE A 615 34.65 11.78 12.90
CA ILE A 615 33.73 12.47 13.82
C ILE A 615 32.70 13.38 13.11
N THR A 616 32.77 13.50 11.78
CA THR A 616 31.94 14.41 10.97
C THR A 616 30.85 13.65 10.22
N PRO A 617 29.59 14.15 10.18
CA PRO A 617 28.58 13.64 9.25
C PRO A 617 29.11 13.71 7.82
N ALA A 618 28.81 12.71 6.99
CA ALA A 618 29.16 12.78 5.57
C ALA A 618 28.26 13.76 4.79
N LEU A 619 27.22 14.32 5.41
CA LEU A 619 26.82 15.68 5.05
C LEU A 619 27.93 16.63 5.55
N LEU A 620 28.80 17.00 4.63
CA LEU A 620 30.12 17.58 4.85
C LEU A 620 30.05 18.93 5.60
N SER A 621 29.94 18.91 6.94
CA SER A 621 29.87 20.08 7.83
C SER A 621 28.57 20.92 7.76
N ALA A 622 28.26 21.60 8.86
CA ALA A 622 27.22 22.63 8.93
C ALA A 622 27.43 23.74 7.88
N GLN A 623 28.68 23.98 7.47
CA GLN A 623 29.01 24.91 6.41
C GLN A 623 28.52 24.41 5.05
N GLU A 624 28.80 23.18 4.62
CA GLU A 624 28.29 22.70 3.33
C GLU A 624 26.76 22.66 3.35
N TRP A 625 26.15 22.28 4.49
CA TRP A 625 24.70 22.41 4.64
C TRP A 625 24.22 23.84 4.42
N GLN A 626 24.82 24.82 5.08
CA GLN A 626 24.48 26.23 4.91
C GLN A 626 24.64 26.66 3.46
N GLU A 627 25.72 26.23 2.79
CA GLU A 627 25.93 26.48 1.37
C GLU A 627 24.87 25.80 0.48
N ARG A 628 24.37 24.60 0.83
CA ARG A 628 23.28 23.95 0.10
C ARG A 628 21.96 24.69 0.32
N ALA A 629 21.69 25.13 1.56
CA ALA A 629 20.52 25.89 1.93
C ALA A 629 20.49 27.26 1.23
N ASP A 630 21.60 28.00 1.26
CA ASP A 630 21.76 29.30 0.60
C ASP A 630 21.60 29.15 -0.92
N ARG A 631 22.19 28.10 -1.51
CA ARG A 631 22.03 27.81 -2.95
C ARG A 631 20.58 27.47 -3.30
N ALA A 632 19.87 26.72 -2.46
CA ALA A 632 18.45 26.42 -2.66
C ALA A 632 17.56 27.67 -2.58
N VAL A 633 17.85 28.57 -1.65
CA VAL A 633 17.17 29.87 -1.53
C VAL A 633 17.40 30.71 -2.79
N ASN A 634 18.60 30.66 -3.35
CA ASN A 634 18.99 31.37 -4.58
C ASN A 634 18.58 30.65 -5.88
N GLY A 635 17.88 29.51 -5.82
CA GLY A 635 17.40 28.77 -6.99
C GLY A 635 18.44 27.88 -7.69
N ASN A 636 19.66 27.79 -7.17
CA ASN A 636 20.73 26.94 -7.69
C ASN A 636 20.67 25.57 -7.00
N SER A 637 19.88 24.63 -7.51
CA SER A 637 19.87 23.25 -7.01
C SER A 637 21.27 22.62 -7.16
N LEU A 638 21.83 22.04 -6.10
CA LEU A 638 23.02 21.21 -6.21
C LEU A 638 22.65 19.85 -6.79
N GLU A 639 23.13 19.56 -7.99
CA GLU A 639 23.04 18.24 -8.64
C GLU A 639 24.05 17.24 -8.02
N ARG A 640 23.99 17.01 -6.71
CA ARG A 640 24.76 15.91 -6.09
C ARG A 640 23.86 14.70 -5.94
N GLY A 641 24.29 13.55 -6.47
CA GLY A 641 23.62 12.29 -6.23
C GLY A 641 23.71 11.91 -4.75
N PHE A 642 22.56 11.70 -4.12
CA PHE A 642 22.48 10.86 -2.92
C PHE A 642 22.70 9.44 -3.43
N GLY A 643 23.69 8.69 -2.94
CA GLY A 643 23.85 7.33 -3.46
C GLY A 643 22.65 6.45 -3.17
N ASN A 644 22.68 5.21 -3.66
CA ASN A 644 21.51 4.35 -3.66
C ASN A 644 21.26 3.66 -2.29
N ALA A 645 20.05 3.17 -2.08
CA ALA A 645 19.61 2.55 -0.84
C ALA A 645 20.36 1.26 -0.51
N VAL A 646 20.68 0.45 -1.52
CA VAL A 646 21.41 -0.81 -1.33
C VAL A 646 22.81 -0.54 -0.79
N ASP A 647 23.58 0.36 -1.41
CA ASP A 647 24.95 0.62 -0.96
C ASP A 647 24.99 1.37 0.37
N ASN A 648 24.06 2.31 0.59
CA ASN A 648 23.91 2.94 1.90
C ASN A 648 23.61 1.90 2.98
N ALA A 649 22.71 0.94 2.71
CA ALA A 649 22.40 -0.13 3.66
C ALA A 649 23.61 -1.04 3.93
N LEU A 650 24.35 -1.44 2.88
CA LEU A 650 25.58 -2.23 3.03
C LEU A 650 26.64 -1.51 3.89
N ALA A 651 26.80 -0.21 3.67
CA ALA A 651 27.71 0.61 4.45
C ALA A 651 27.27 0.73 5.94
N LEU A 652 25.97 0.91 6.20
CA LEU A 652 25.42 0.92 7.57
C LEU A 652 25.58 -0.43 8.27
N LEU A 653 25.33 -1.53 7.56
CA LEU A 653 25.46 -2.88 8.11
C LEU A 653 26.92 -3.25 8.45
N SER A 654 27.87 -2.67 7.71
CA SER A 654 29.31 -2.85 7.90
C SER A 654 29.94 -1.82 8.84
N ALA A 655 29.17 -0.83 9.29
CA ALA A 655 29.66 0.22 10.19
C ALA A 655 30.06 -0.37 11.55
N ASP A 656 31.02 0.28 12.21
CA ASP A 656 31.42 -0.07 13.57
C ASP A 656 30.18 -0.02 14.50
N PRO A 657 29.88 -1.10 15.24
CA PRO A 657 28.70 -1.15 16.12
C PRO A 657 28.73 -0.11 17.26
N THR A 658 29.88 0.51 17.53
CA THR A 658 30.02 1.61 18.51
C THR A 658 29.68 2.98 17.92
N MET A 659 29.52 3.08 16.60
CA MET A 659 29.19 4.33 15.92
C MET A 659 27.71 4.68 16.09
N ASN A 660 27.43 5.90 16.54
CA ASN A 660 26.08 6.44 16.50
C ASN A 660 25.71 6.83 15.08
N PHE A 661 24.58 6.30 14.59
CA PHE A 661 24.01 6.73 13.32
C PHE A 661 23.55 8.19 13.38
N LEU A 662 23.51 8.84 12.23
CA LEU A 662 23.12 10.23 12.12
C LEU A 662 21.60 10.38 12.28
N ASP A 663 21.13 11.48 12.86
CA ASP A 663 19.69 11.74 12.92
C ASP A 663 19.22 12.36 11.61
N TRP A 664 18.56 11.54 10.80
CA TRP A 664 18.07 11.90 9.48
C TRP A 664 16.58 12.11 9.45
N ASP A 665 16.16 13.15 8.74
CA ASP A 665 14.77 13.35 8.44
C ASP A 665 14.32 12.37 7.36
N LEU A 666 13.79 11.22 7.80
CA LEU A 666 13.36 10.17 6.90
C LEU A 666 12.15 10.58 6.07
N ASP A 667 11.38 11.60 6.45
CA ASP A 667 10.35 12.18 5.58
C ASP A 667 10.96 13.00 4.43
N ALA A 668 12.26 13.28 4.47
CA ALA A 668 12.98 14.17 3.56
C ALA A 668 12.25 15.50 3.38
N ASP A 669 11.69 16.02 4.48
CA ASP A 669 10.76 17.14 4.49
C ASP A 669 11.37 18.41 3.91
N ARG A 670 12.71 18.51 3.90
CA ARG A 670 13.54 19.61 3.38
C ARG A 670 14.36 19.24 2.14
N GLY A 671 14.22 18.01 1.63
CA GLY A 671 14.93 17.53 0.44
C GLY A 671 16.02 16.49 0.71
N ILE A 672 16.95 16.41 -0.24
CA ILE A 672 18.16 15.58 -0.13
C ILE A 672 19.00 16.05 1.03
N GLY A 673 19.44 15.13 1.87
CA GLY A 673 20.59 15.43 2.68
C GLY A 673 20.27 16.06 4.04
N TRP A 674 19.03 16.03 4.52
CA TRP A 674 18.66 16.83 5.70
C TRP A 674 18.74 16.06 7.02
N PRO A 675 19.50 16.58 8.02
CA PRO A 675 19.38 16.13 9.39
C PRO A 675 17.98 16.47 9.94
N THR A 676 17.62 15.89 11.07
CA THR A 676 16.38 16.24 11.75
C THR A 676 16.39 17.70 12.18
N TRP A 677 15.21 18.34 12.17
CA TRP A 677 15.08 19.79 12.32
C TRP A 677 13.73 20.14 12.93
N THR A 678 13.68 21.31 13.57
CA THR A 678 12.45 21.90 14.12
C THR A 678 12.41 23.39 13.82
N TRP A 679 11.26 24.05 13.99
CA TRP A 679 11.25 25.53 13.99
C TRP A 679 11.57 26.06 15.37
N ARG A 680 12.35 27.14 15.42
CA ARG A 680 12.71 27.79 16.68
C ARG A 680 11.48 28.35 17.42
N ASP A 681 10.51 28.88 16.68
CA ASP A 681 9.23 29.35 17.22
C ASP A 681 8.03 28.70 16.48
N PRO A 682 7.16 27.95 17.17
CA PRO A 682 5.92 27.39 16.62
C PRO A 682 4.97 28.38 15.95
N SER A 683 4.99 29.62 16.43
CA SER A 683 3.99 30.64 16.14
C SER A 683 4.40 31.58 15.00
N VAL A 684 5.69 31.66 14.70
CA VAL A 684 6.24 32.56 13.69
C VAL A 684 6.71 31.74 12.50
N GLN A 685 5.87 31.72 11.45
CA GLN A 685 6.25 31.22 10.14
C GLN A 685 6.03 32.26 9.04
N PRO A 686 6.94 32.34 8.05
CA PRO A 686 8.19 31.57 7.97
C PRO A 686 9.20 32.07 9.03
N GLY A 687 9.77 31.14 9.81
CA GLY A 687 10.68 31.44 10.92
C GLY A 687 12.05 30.80 10.74
N THR A 688 12.98 31.05 11.66
CA THR A 688 14.27 30.35 11.68
C THR A 688 14.06 28.90 12.12
N ILE A 689 14.65 27.95 11.40
CA ILE A 689 14.72 26.55 11.82
C ILE A 689 15.98 26.32 12.67
N GLU A 690 15.92 25.30 13.52
CA GLU A 690 17.06 24.80 14.27
C GLU A 690 17.27 23.33 13.89
N LEU A 691 18.53 22.98 13.57
CA LEU A 691 18.91 21.59 13.43
C LEU A 691 18.79 20.95 14.80
N GLU A 692 18.16 19.78 14.88
CA GLU A 692 18.19 19.05 16.15
C GLU A 692 19.64 18.63 16.45
N PRO A 693 20.11 18.82 17.69
CA PRO A 693 21.51 18.61 18.06
C PRO A 693 21.95 17.15 18.00
#